data_AF-A0A960L7L2-F1
#
_entry.id   AF-A0A960L7L2-F1
#
_cell.length_a   1.000
_cell.length_b   1.000
_cell.length_c   1.000
_cell.angle_alpha   90.00
_cell.angle_beta   90.00
_cell.angle_gamma   90.00
#
_symmetry.space_group_name_H-M   'P 1'
#
loop_
_entity.id
_entity.type
_entity.pdbx_description
1 polymer ?
#
loop_
_entity_poly.entity_id
_entity_poly.type
_entity_poly.pdbx_seq_one_letter_code
_entity_poly.pdbx_strand_id
1 'polypeptide(L)'
;GDLARYREDGELEFLGRGDFQVKVRGNRVELEEVENALRRHDEVAEAVVVAREASGGTRLVAYVVPVTGDAESGGLQTRLRAALKEALPEYMVPATFVVLGELPLTPNGKVDRAALPKVGYEAPAAAEYRAPRDEVEQQLAAIWSEVLGVPRVGVRDDFFELGGDSILSLQIVSRAQRAGLRLTPRQIFEHPTVAELARLAGSAETVTAEQGEVVGPVPLSPIQRWYLERDLEAPEHFTLPLLLEPVERLEEEPLRAALAVLLRHHDALRARFTRGAGGWEQELLPSSGLGDLLEIVDLAGLDAAAQKTELARRGAELQAGLDLAAGRVFRGLLADLGDNQRLLLVAHHLVVDTVSWRLLVEDLGAAYRALAAGQEPLLPAKTTSWRAWQERLAERAASDDLTAETRYWLDPARAEVAELPADIEGGGETGELGTEGSARTVRVSLGAETTRSLLEDASRAYRTGVQDLLLTALARAVADWSGERRLLVDLEGHGREEIAADVDLSRTAGWFATLYPVLLDLEYDDEPGAEIKAVKEQLRAVPSRGLGYGLLRYLRPETAEALARLRAIAERTPAYRNVYLSEDGSYAGLVIDLDAGAPPTNARGETFTRSAIGAIPEPGEMGSDDLLSAGQVGVLIPAARRVLERHAAPGTELFLSGEPVFNYEFSTRLPRDMGIFTGVSIAFIAGLLAFLFRRASGVLLPLGIT
;
A
#
# COMPACT_ATOMS: atom_id res chain seq x y z
N GLY A 1 -35.72 -5.22 10.50
CA GLY A 1 -34.61 -6.05 11.01
C GLY A 1 -34.52 -5.77 12.48
N ASP A 2 -34.05 -4.57 12.79
CA ASP A 2 -34.07 -3.93 14.10
C ASP A 2 -35.50 -3.81 14.65
N LEU A 3 -35.62 -3.85 15.98
CA LEU A 3 -36.86 -3.86 16.76
C LEU A 3 -36.82 -2.68 17.72
N ALA A 4 -37.86 -1.85 17.74
CA ALA A 4 -37.94 -0.65 18.55
C ALA A 4 -39.38 -0.36 19.00
N ARG A 5 -39.53 0.48 20.03
CA ARG A 5 -40.80 0.88 20.65
C ARG A 5 -40.85 2.39 20.86
N TYR A 6 -41.96 3.03 20.52
CA TYR A 6 -42.23 4.39 20.98
C TYR A 6 -42.54 4.40 22.48
N ARG A 7 -41.93 5.35 23.19
CA ARG A 7 -42.19 5.68 24.59
C ARG A 7 -43.29 6.75 24.69
N GLU A 8 -43.81 6.97 25.89
CA GLU A 8 -44.93 7.92 26.12
C GLU A 8 -44.54 9.40 25.94
N ASP A 9 -43.24 9.71 25.97
CA ASP A 9 -42.66 11.02 25.66
C ASP A 9 -42.44 11.25 24.14
N GLY A 10 -42.65 10.22 23.32
CA GLY A 10 -42.44 10.25 21.86
C GLY A 10 -41.07 9.76 21.39
N GLU A 11 -40.15 9.43 22.29
CA GLU A 11 -38.83 8.91 21.93
C GLU A 11 -38.88 7.43 21.50
N LEU A 12 -37.90 7.03 20.67
CA LEU A 12 -37.77 5.67 20.17
C LEU A 12 -36.77 4.83 20.99
N GLU A 13 -37.29 3.89 21.77
CA GLU A 13 -36.51 2.92 22.53
C GLU A 13 -36.11 1.73 21.64
N PHE A 14 -34.80 1.54 21.45
CA PHE A 14 -34.25 0.40 20.73
C PHE A 14 -34.32 -0.88 21.58
N LEU A 15 -34.84 -1.96 21.02
CA LEU A 15 -35.07 -3.24 21.70
C LEU A 15 -34.21 -4.40 21.13
N GLY A 16 -33.27 -4.10 20.24
CA GLY A 16 -32.39 -5.09 19.59
C GLY A 16 -32.81 -5.40 18.15
N ARG A 17 -32.62 -6.65 17.72
CA ARG A 17 -32.91 -7.13 16.37
C ARG A 17 -33.82 -8.36 16.40
N GLY A 18 -34.61 -8.55 15.34
CA GLY A 18 -35.44 -9.74 15.13
C GLY A 18 -34.66 -10.94 14.56
N ASP A 19 -33.51 -10.69 13.93
CA ASP A 19 -32.51 -11.68 13.53
C ASP A 19 -31.41 -11.79 14.62
N PHE A 20 -31.11 -13.01 15.10
CA PHE A 20 -30.09 -13.27 16.15
C PHE A 20 -28.63 -13.18 15.63
N GLN A 21 -28.42 -12.37 14.60
CA GLN A 21 -27.12 -12.18 13.95
C GLN A 21 -26.27 -11.16 14.70
N VAL A 22 -24.99 -11.47 14.88
CA VAL A 22 -24.04 -10.65 15.64
C VAL A 22 -22.72 -10.45 14.87
N LYS A 23 -22.03 -9.32 15.10
CA LYS A 23 -20.83 -8.94 14.34
C LYS A 23 -19.53 -9.32 15.06
N VAL A 24 -18.97 -10.50 14.78
CA VAL A 24 -17.81 -11.06 15.50
C VAL A 24 -16.54 -10.90 14.66
N ARG A 25 -15.53 -10.20 15.20
CA ARG A 25 -14.18 -9.91 14.62
C ARG A 25 -14.11 -9.22 13.25
N GLY A 26 -15.10 -9.43 12.39
CA GLY A 26 -15.12 -9.05 10.99
C GLY A 26 -16.51 -9.25 10.38
N ASN A 27 -17.22 -10.28 10.86
CA ASN A 27 -18.20 -11.00 10.06
C ASN A 27 -19.56 -11.07 10.75
N ARG A 28 -20.62 -11.26 9.96
CA ARG A 28 -22.00 -11.44 10.43
C ARG A 28 -22.20 -12.93 10.73
N VAL A 29 -22.34 -13.27 12.01
CA VAL A 29 -22.47 -14.67 12.47
C VAL A 29 -23.90 -14.92 12.93
N GLU A 30 -24.51 -16.00 12.42
CA GLU A 30 -25.74 -16.56 12.97
C GLU A 30 -25.41 -17.33 14.25
N LEU A 31 -25.93 -16.88 15.41
CA LEU A 31 -25.72 -17.61 16.66
C LEU A 31 -26.25 -19.04 16.58
N GLU A 32 -27.38 -19.24 15.91
CA GLU A 32 -28.01 -20.56 15.75
C GLU A 32 -27.18 -21.51 14.86
N GLU A 33 -26.35 -21.00 13.94
CA GLU A 33 -25.41 -21.82 13.16
C GLU A 33 -24.33 -22.44 14.06
N VAL A 34 -23.78 -21.65 14.98
CA VAL A 34 -22.80 -22.12 15.98
C VAL A 34 -23.44 -23.05 17.02
N GLU A 35 -24.68 -22.75 17.46
CA GLU A 35 -25.47 -23.66 18.32
C GLU A 35 -25.79 -24.99 17.62
N ASN A 36 -26.01 -24.98 16.30
CA ASN A 36 -26.24 -26.18 15.51
C ASN A 36 -24.96 -26.99 15.27
N ALA A 37 -23.83 -26.33 15.04
CA ALA A 37 -22.53 -26.99 14.93
C ALA A 37 -22.12 -27.65 16.26
N LEU A 38 -22.36 -26.98 17.40
CA LEU A 38 -22.14 -27.55 18.74
C LEU A 38 -23.01 -28.79 19.01
N ARG A 39 -24.31 -28.75 18.67
CA ARG A 39 -25.25 -29.87 18.87
C ARG A 39 -25.06 -31.05 17.91
N ARG A 40 -24.10 -30.99 16.98
CA ARG A 40 -23.66 -32.15 16.16
C ARG A 40 -22.54 -32.96 16.82
N HIS A 41 -21.98 -32.51 17.94
CA HIS A 41 -20.91 -33.20 18.64
C HIS A 41 -21.49 -34.14 19.70
N ASP A 42 -21.20 -35.44 19.62
CA ASP A 42 -21.84 -36.51 20.42
C ASP A 42 -21.78 -36.31 21.95
N GLU A 43 -20.82 -35.53 22.45
CA GLU A 43 -20.70 -35.19 23.88
C GLU A 43 -21.66 -34.06 24.35
N VAL A 44 -22.40 -33.38 23.46
CA VAL A 44 -23.22 -32.19 23.76
C VAL A 44 -24.73 -32.48 23.66
N ALA A 45 -25.45 -32.34 24.77
CA ALA A 45 -26.91 -32.46 24.81
C ALA A 45 -27.60 -31.14 24.39
N GLU A 46 -27.16 -30.03 24.98
CA GLU A 46 -27.69 -28.68 24.69
C GLU A 46 -26.55 -27.68 24.53
N ALA A 47 -26.75 -26.70 23.65
CA ALA A 47 -25.81 -25.60 23.47
C ALA A 47 -26.57 -24.30 23.17
N VAL A 48 -26.14 -23.21 23.82
CA VAL A 48 -26.56 -21.84 23.51
C VAL A 48 -25.34 -20.94 23.41
N VAL A 49 -25.27 -20.14 22.35
CA VAL A 49 -24.20 -19.19 22.10
C VAL A 49 -24.74 -17.78 22.27
N VAL A 50 -24.00 -16.93 22.97
CA VAL A 50 -24.31 -15.50 23.08
C VAL A 50 -23.11 -14.67 22.69
N ALA A 51 -23.39 -13.51 22.10
CA ALA A 51 -22.42 -12.44 21.98
C ALA A 51 -22.26 -11.74 23.34
N ARG A 52 -21.03 -11.42 23.71
CA ARG A 52 -20.69 -10.51 24.81
C ARG A 52 -19.77 -9.42 24.26
N GLU A 53 -20.08 -8.17 24.56
CA GLU A 53 -19.17 -7.06 24.25
C GLU A 53 -17.97 -7.07 25.19
N ALA A 54 -16.80 -6.77 24.63
CA ALA A 54 -15.53 -6.61 25.33
C ALA A 54 -14.78 -5.42 24.71
N SER A 55 -13.74 -4.92 25.38
CA SER A 55 -12.95 -3.79 24.87
C SER A 55 -12.17 -4.06 23.57
N GLY A 56 -12.13 -5.32 23.11
CA GLY A 56 -11.69 -5.72 21.76
C GLY A 56 -12.84 -6.18 20.86
N GLY A 57 -14.02 -5.58 20.99
CA GLY A 57 -15.24 -5.90 20.24
C GLY A 57 -15.98 -7.17 20.68
N THR A 58 -17.08 -7.46 20.01
CA THR A 58 -18.00 -8.57 20.29
C THR A 58 -17.31 -9.94 20.20
N ARG A 59 -17.43 -10.75 21.25
CA ARG A 59 -16.89 -12.12 21.36
C ARG A 59 -18.01 -13.13 21.61
N LEU A 60 -17.86 -14.33 21.06
CA LEU A 60 -18.81 -15.43 21.26
C LEU A 60 -18.45 -16.24 22.52
N VAL A 61 -19.48 -16.49 23.34
CA VAL A 61 -19.42 -17.38 24.51
C VAL A 61 -20.46 -18.47 24.32
N ALA A 62 -20.00 -19.72 24.29
CA ALA A 62 -20.86 -20.90 24.22
C ALA A 62 -21.10 -21.46 25.63
N TYR A 63 -22.36 -21.71 25.96
CA TYR A 63 -22.78 -22.43 27.15
C TYR A 63 -23.25 -23.81 26.69
N VAL A 64 -22.66 -24.87 27.23
CA VAL A 64 -22.89 -26.25 26.78
C VAL A 64 -23.25 -27.16 27.95
N VAL A 65 -24.24 -28.03 27.73
CA VAL A 65 -24.65 -29.08 28.65
C VAL A 65 -24.18 -30.43 28.07
N PRO A 66 -23.37 -31.21 28.78
CA PRO A 66 -22.85 -32.48 28.27
C PRO A 66 -23.90 -33.60 28.35
N VAL A 67 -23.80 -34.60 27.47
CA VAL A 67 -24.72 -35.77 27.46
C VAL A 67 -24.55 -36.65 28.70
N THR A 68 -23.33 -36.74 29.23
CA THR A 68 -23.06 -37.29 30.56
C THR A 68 -22.82 -36.12 31.51
N GLY A 69 -23.55 -36.07 32.63
CA GLY A 69 -23.61 -34.88 33.52
C GLY A 69 -22.32 -34.52 34.27
N ASP A 70 -21.18 -35.15 33.95
CA ASP A 70 -19.89 -34.94 34.58
C ASP A 70 -19.23 -33.67 34.02
N ALA A 71 -19.61 -32.51 34.58
CA ALA A 71 -19.06 -31.20 34.22
C ALA A 71 -17.53 -31.06 34.47
N GLU A 72 -16.91 -32.01 35.18
CA GLU A 72 -15.45 -32.10 35.39
C GLU A 72 -14.70 -32.85 34.26
N SER A 73 -15.38 -33.17 33.14
CA SER A 73 -14.82 -33.87 31.97
C SER A 73 -13.69 -33.09 31.27
N GLY A 74 -12.47 -33.25 31.77
CA GLY A 74 -11.26 -32.59 31.28
C GLY A 74 -11.10 -32.64 29.76
N GLY A 75 -10.87 -31.46 29.17
CA GLY A 75 -10.59 -31.31 27.74
C GLY A 75 -11.82 -31.25 26.82
N LEU A 76 -13.06 -31.36 27.31
CA LEU A 76 -14.27 -31.18 26.47
C LEU A 76 -14.24 -29.85 25.70
N GLN A 77 -13.89 -28.76 26.36
CA GLN A 77 -13.74 -27.43 25.73
C GLN A 77 -12.71 -27.41 24.59
N THR A 78 -11.67 -28.23 24.67
CA THR A 78 -10.63 -28.35 23.63
C THR A 78 -11.13 -29.17 22.45
N ARG A 79 -11.86 -30.28 22.70
CA ARG A 79 -12.48 -31.11 21.65
C ARG A 79 -13.53 -30.31 20.88
N LEU A 80 -14.40 -29.59 21.59
CA LEU A 80 -15.40 -28.70 20.96
C LEU A 80 -14.74 -27.57 20.13
N ARG A 81 -13.66 -26.95 20.61
CA ARG A 81 -12.95 -25.93 19.83
C ARG A 81 -12.29 -26.50 18.57
N ALA A 82 -11.78 -27.73 18.61
CA ALA A 82 -11.23 -28.41 17.44
C ALA A 82 -12.33 -28.73 16.40
N ALA A 83 -13.39 -29.43 16.83
CA ALA A 83 -14.52 -29.79 15.97
C ALA A 83 -15.19 -28.57 15.31
N LEU A 84 -15.31 -27.44 16.03
CA LEU A 84 -15.81 -26.19 15.45
C LEU A 84 -14.83 -25.52 14.48
N LYS A 85 -13.51 -25.68 14.62
CA LYS A 85 -12.53 -25.20 13.63
C LYS A 85 -12.53 -26.03 12.33
N GLU A 86 -12.92 -27.29 12.39
CA GLU A 86 -13.10 -28.15 11.20
C GLU A 86 -14.43 -27.86 10.49
N ALA A 87 -15.46 -27.44 11.23
CA ALA A 87 -16.82 -27.25 10.71
C ALA A 87 -17.21 -25.80 10.37
N LEU A 88 -16.54 -24.78 10.94
CA LEU A 88 -16.88 -23.36 10.79
C LEU A 88 -15.63 -22.47 10.61
N PRO A 89 -15.76 -21.31 9.94
CA PRO A 89 -14.71 -20.28 9.92
C PRO A 89 -14.31 -19.82 11.33
N GLU A 90 -13.03 -19.50 11.55
CA GLU A 90 -12.50 -19.20 12.90
C GLU A 90 -13.22 -18.05 13.64
N TYR A 91 -13.76 -17.07 12.92
CA TYR A 91 -14.53 -15.98 13.54
C TYR A 91 -15.87 -16.43 14.15
N MET A 92 -16.39 -17.60 13.78
CA MET A 92 -17.59 -18.21 14.38
C MET A 92 -17.25 -19.08 15.61
N VAL A 93 -15.98 -19.44 15.81
CA VAL A 93 -15.58 -20.35 16.89
C VAL A 93 -15.61 -19.60 18.24
N PRO A 94 -16.33 -20.10 19.25
CA PRO A 94 -16.42 -19.44 20.56
C PRO A 94 -15.06 -19.20 21.22
N ALA A 95 -14.86 -17.98 21.69
CA ALA A 95 -13.67 -17.60 22.44
C ALA A 95 -13.67 -18.29 23.82
N THR A 96 -14.84 -18.43 24.43
CA THR A 96 -15.04 -19.04 25.76
C THR A 96 -16.12 -20.11 25.70
N PHE A 97 -15.87 -21.24 26.35
CA PHE A 97 -16.83 -22.34 26.52
C PHE A 97 -17.11 -22.50 28.02
N VAL A 98 -18.38 -22.45 28.40
CA VAL A 98 -18.86 -22.60 29.78
C VAL A 98 -19.67 -23.88 29.85
N VAL A 99 -19.23 -24.84 30.67
CA VAL A 99 -19.98 -26.09 30.88
C VAL A 99 -21.01 -25.85 31.99
N LEU A 100 -22.27 -26.21 31.74
CA LEU A 100 -23.39 -26.12 32.69
C LEU A 100 -24.02 -27.50 32.89
N GLY A 101 -24.66 -27.72 34.05
CA GLY A 101 -25.47 -28.93 34.28
C GLY A 101 -26.84 -28.90 33.60
N GLU A 102 -27.39 -27.70 33.38
CA GLU A 102 -28.65 -27.44 32.66
C GLU A 102 -28.63 -26.01 32.08
N LEU A 103 -29.43 -25.72 31.05
CA LEU A 103 -29.64 -24.35 30.58
C LEU A 103 -30.77 -23.68 31.40
N PRO A 104 -30.61 -22.43 31.86
CA PRO A 104 -31.68 -21.72 32.57
C PRO A 104 -32.86 -21.45 31.62
N LEU A 105 -34.08 -21.76 32.06
CA LEU A 105 -35.30 -21.57 31.28
C LEU A 105 -36.21 -20.48 31.86
N THR A 106 -36.81 -19.69 30.96
CA THR A 106 -37.92 -18.79 31.26
C THR A 106 -39.19 -19.58 31.64
N PRO A 107 -40.18 -18.95 32.32
CA PRO A 107 -41.46 -19.60 32.65
C PRO A 107 -42.27 -20.13 31.45
N ASN A 108 -41.91 -19.72 30.22
CA ASN A 108 -42.52 -20.19 28.97
C ASN A 108 -41.70 -21.30 28.27
N GLY A 109 -40.72 -21.92 28.95
CA GLY A 109 -39.93 -23.05 28.44
C GLY A 109 -38.87 -22.70 27.38
N LYS A 110 -38.59 -21.41 27.16
CA LYS A 110 -37.47 -20.94 26.29
C LYS A 110 -36.24 -20.61 27.13
N VAL A 111 -35.04 -20.80 26.60
CA VAL A 111 -33.77 -20.48 27.31
C VAL A 111 -33.71 -19.00 27.68
N ASP A 112 -33.42 -18.74 28.96
CA ASP A 112 -33.18 -17.40 29.49
C ASP A 112 -31.71 -17.00 29.29
N ARG A 113 -31.44 -16.37 28.13
CA ARG A 113 -30.11 -15.84 27.77
C ARG A 113 -29.62 -14.70 28.70
N ALA A 114 -30.48 -14.14 29.55
CA ALA A 114 -30.12 -13.11 30.55
C ALA A 114 -29.71 -13.72 31.91
N ALA A 115 -30.28 -14.88 32.27
CA ALA A 115 -29.91 -15.66 33.45
C ALA A 115 -28.60 -16.46 33.31
N LEU A 116 -28.05 -16.60 32.09
CA LEU A 116 -26.76 -17.27 31.86
C LEU A 116 -25.62 -16.62 32.67
N PRO A 117 -24.74 -17.43 33.32
CA PRO A 117 -23.66 -16.92 34.17
C PRO A 117 -22.78 -15.86 33.48
N LYS A 118 -22.59 -14.72 34.14
CA LYS A 118 -21.76 -13.63 33.62
C LYS A 118 -20.28 -13.96 33.81
N VAL A 119 -19.61 -14.33 32.72
CA VAL A 119 -18.14 -14.40 32.67
C VAL A 119 -17.58 -12.99 32.87
N GLY A 120 -16.73 -12.82 33.89
CA GLY A 120 -16.06 -11.56 34.18
C GLY A 120 -14.95 -11.27 33.18
N TYR A 121 -15.20 -10.38 32.22
CA TYR A 121 -14.17 -9.81 31.37
C TYR A 121 -13.63 -8.52 32.02
N GLU A 122 -12.70 -8.67 32.95
CA GLU A 122 -11.82 -7.58 33.32
C GLU A 122 -11.02 -7.14 32.07
N ALA A 123 -10.86 -5.83 31.89
CA ALA A 123 -10.30 -5.30 30.66
C ALA A 123 -8.82 -5.70 30.49
N PRO A 124 -8.36 -6.05 29.27
CA PRO A 124 -6.94 -5.97 28.97
C PRO A 124 -6.53 -4.50 29.06
N ALA A 125 -5.76 -4.15 30.09
CA ALA A 125 -4.80 -3.06 29.94
C ALA A 125 -3.87 -3.44 28.79
N ALA A 126 -3.56 -2.52 27.85
CA ALA A 126 -2.68 -2.67 26.68
C ALA A 126 -2.04 -4.07 26.46
N ALA A 127 -2.80 -4.99 25.83
CA ALA A 127 -2.44 -6.39 25.53
C ALA A 127 -1.85 -7.24 26.70
N GLU A 128 -1.97 -6.75 27.93
CA GLU A 128 -1.23 -7.16 29.13
C GLU A 128 0.26 -7.38 28.84
N TYR A 129 0.92 -6.39 28.19
CA TYR A 129 2.30 -6.44 27.66
C TYR A 129 3.13 -7.62 28.19
N ARG A 130 3.18 -8.71 27.39
CA ARG A 130 3.89 -9.92 27.76
C ARG A 130 5.29 -9.85 27.20
N ALA A 131 6.26 -9.57 28.08
CA ALA A 131 7.67 -9.49 27.71
C ALA A 131 8.18 -10.82 27.11
N PRO A 132 9.09 -10.75 26.12
CA PRO A 132 9.84 -11.89 25.61
C PRO A 132 10.44 -12.81 26.68
N ARG A 133 10.23 -14.12 26.52
CA ARG A 133 10.52 -15.15 27.53
C ARG A 133 11.85 -15.87 27.30
N ASP A 134 12.28 -15.95 26.05
CA ASP A 134 13.51 -16.60 25.59
C ASP A 134 14.25 -15.73 24.54
N GLU A 135 15.45 -16.17 24.13
CA GLU A 135 16.32 -15.42 23.22
C GLU A 135 15.69 -15.23 21.82
N VAL A 136 14.87 -16.17 21.35
CA VAL A 136 14.21 -16.11 20.04
C VAL A 136 13.07 -15.08 20.08
N GLU A 137 12.23 -15.12 21.11
CA GLU A 137 11.21 -14.09 21.33
C GLU A 137 11.83 -12.70 21.51
N GLN A 138 13.00 -12.59 22.17
CA GLN A 138 13.70 -11.32 22.37
C GLN A 138 14.20 -10.75 21.04
N GLN A 139 14.84 -11.57 20.20
CA GLN A 139 15.30 -11.17 18.87
C GLN A 139 14.12 -10.77 17.96
N LEU A 140 13.05 -11.58 17.90
CA LEU A 140 11.89 -11.28 17.07
C LEU A 140 11.17 -9.99 17.51
N ALA A 141 10.93 -9.81 18.81
CA ALA A 141 10.29 -8.59 19.32
C ALA A 141 11.14 -7.33 19.10
N ALA A 142 12.48 -7.44 19.17
CA ALA A 142 13.39 -6.34 18.84
C ALA A 142 13.35 -6.00 17.35
N ILE A 143 13.41 -7.01 16.47
CA ILE A 143 13.29 -6.84 15.01
C ILE A 143 11.95 -6.20 14.64
N TRP A 144 10.84 -6.63 15.26
CA TRP A 144 9.52 -6.05 15.03
C TRP A 144 9.43 -4.61 15.51
N SER A 145 9.97 -4.30 16.70
CA SER A 145 10.03 -2.94 17.24
C SER A 145 10.82 -1.99 16.33
N GLU A 146 11.91 -2.46 15.73
CA GLU A 146 12.69 -1.70 14.74
C GLU A 146 11.93 -1.51 13.42
N VAL A 147 11.34 -2.56 12.85
CA VAL A 147 10.66 -2.52 11.54
C VAL A 147 9.35 -1.72 11.58
N LEU A 148 8.55 -1.89 12.64
CA LEU A 148 7.24 -1.26 12.80
C LEU A 148 7.34 0.16 13.39
N GLY A 149 8.53 0.58 13.83
CA GLY A 149 8.73 1.87 14.51
C GLY A 149 8.07 1.99 15.90
N VAL A 150 7.49 0.90 16.43
CA VAL A 150 6.78 0.90 17.72
C VAL A 150 7.77 0.75 18.88
N PRO A 151 7.64 1.51 20.00
CA PRO A 151 8.66 1.52 21.06
C PRO A 151 8.90 0.19 21.79
N ARG A 152 7.92 -0.72 21.77
CA ARG A 152 7.97 -2.07 22.36
C ARG A 152 6.97 -2.98 21.64
N VAL A 153 7.30 -4.27 21.55
CA VAL A 153 6.41 -5.35 21.09
C VAL A 153 6.30 -6.40 22.18
N GLY A 154 5.08 -6.78 22.58
CA GLY A 154 4.78 -7.92 23.44
C GLY A 154 4.59 -9.20 22.62
N VAL A 155 4.82 -10.36 23.23
CA VAL A 155 4.86 -11.65 22.49
C VAL A 155 3.51 -12.14 21.96
N ARG A 156 2.43 -11.41 22.23
CA ARG A 156 1.06 -11.69 21.76
C ARG A 156 0.44 -10.51 21.01
N ASP A 157 1.23 -9.48 20.75
CA ASP A 157 0.79 -8.34 19.95
C ASP A 157 0.74 -8.81 18.49
N ASP A 158 -0.37 -8.55 17.81
CA ASP A 158 -0.61 -9.02 16.44
C ASP A 158 0.10 -8.11 15.44
N PHE A 159 0.80 -8.71 14.47
CA PHE A 159 1.57 -8.01 13.43
C PHE A 159 0.75 -6.95 12.71
N PHE A 160 -0.49 -7.29 12.34
CA PHE A 160 -1.38 -6.41 11.57
C PHE A 160 -2.07 -5.38 12.47
N GLU A 161 -2.38 -5.72 13.73
CA GLU A 161 -2.86 -4.73 14.71
C GLU A 161 -1.78 -3.68 15.08
N LEU A 162 -0.49 -4.02 14.93
CA LEU A 162 0.64 -3.09 15.05
C LEU A 162 0.97 -2.31 13.76
N GLY A 163 0.15 -2.44 12.70
CA GLY A 163 0.37 -1.75 11.42
C GLY A 163 1.35 -2.44 10.46
N GLY A 164 1.62 -3.72 10.66
CA GLY A 164 2.44 -4.54 9.77
C GLY A 164 1.76 -4.87 8.43
N ASP A 165 2.55 -4.84 7.36
CA ASP A 165 2.13 -5.15 5.98
C ASP A 165 3.05 -6.20 5.32
N SER A 166 2.78 -6.54 4.05
CA SER A 166 3.58 -7.49 3.26
C SER A 166 5.07 -7.10 3.13
N ILE A 167 5.39 -5.82 2.93
CA ILE A 167 6.76 -5.30 2.80
C ILE A 167 7.48 -5.28 4.15
N LEU A 168 6.78 -4.91 5.22
CA LEU A 168 7.29 -5.00 6.59
C LEU A 168 7.52 -6.48 6.98
N SER A 169 6.71 -7.42 6.48
CA SER A 169 6.93 -8.86 6.67
C SER A 169 8.22 -9.34 5.98
N LEU A 170 8.50 -8.89 4.75
CA LEU A 170 9.75 -9.18 4.03
C LEU A 170 10.97 -8.61 4.79
N GLN A 171 10.85 -7.40 5.33
CA GLN A 171 11.90 -6.78 6.15
C GLN A 171 12.17 -7.54 7.46
N ILE A 172 11.12 -8.03 8.13
CA ILE A 172 11.24 -8.87 9.34
C ILE A 172 11.93 -10.19 8.99
N VAL A 173 11.52 -10.86 7.91
CA VAL A 173 12.15 -12.11 7.44
C VAL A 173 13.63 -11.89 7.14
N SER A 174 13.97 -10.85 6.38
CA SER A 174 15.35 -10.50 6.01
C SER A 174 16.23 -10.24 7.26
N ARG A 175 15.72 -9.50 8.25
CA ARG A 175 16.41 -9.28 9.54
C ARG A 175 16.48 -10.55 10.39
N ALA A 176 15.42 -11.37 10.43
CA ALA A 176 15.36 -12.61 11.20
C ALA A 176 16.34 -13.66 10.67
N GLN A 177 16.40 -13.85 9.35
CA GLN A 177 17.38 -14.74 8.70
C GLN A 177 18.82 -14.35 9.06
N ARG A 178 19.14 -13.05 9.12
CA ARG A 178 20.46 -12.54 9.55
C ARG A 178 20.77 -12.84 11.03
N ALA A 179 19.75 -12.92 11.89
CA ALA A 179 19.89 -13.41 13.28
C ALA A 179 19.94 -14.94 13.39
N GLY A 180 19.87 -15.68 12.27
CA GLY A 180 19.81 -17.15 12.22
C GLY A 180 18.39 -17.73 12.38
N LEU A 181 17.38 -16.88 12.57
CA LEU A 181 15.99 -17.26 12.73
C LEU A 181 15.33 -17.49 11.37
N ARG A 182 15.22 -18.75 10.97
CA ARG A 182 14.61 -19.13 9.68
C ARG A 182 13.09 -18.99 9.77
N LEU A 183 12.56 -18.00 9.06
CA LEU A 183 11.14 -17.73 8.87
C LEU A 183 10.88 -17.42 7.38
N THR A 184 9.63 -17.57 6.94
CA THR A 184 9.14 -17.11 5.62
C THR A 184 8.06 -16.03 5.78
N PRO A 185 7.77 -15.21 4.75
CA PRO A 185 6.72 -14.19 4.83
C PRO A 185 5.37 -14.81 5.15
N ARG A 186 5.06 -15.95 4.48
CA ARG A 186 3.93 -16.83 4.75
C ARG A 186 3.66 -17.07 6.24
N GLN A 187 4.70 -17.41 6.99
CA GLN A 187 4.57 -17.75 8.41
C GLN A 187 4.14 -16.54 9.24
N ILE A 188 4.48 -15.30 8.85
CA ILE A 188 4.00 -14.09 9.52
C ILE A 188 2.49 -13.90 9.30
N PHE A 189 1.97 -14.25 8.11
CA PHE A 189 0.53 -14.25 7.85
C PHE A 189 -0.23 -15.40 8.52
N GLU A 190 0.36 -16.61 8.58
CA GLU A 190 -0.25 -17.79 9.23
C GLU A 190 -0.12 -17.75 10.76
N HIS A 191 0.86 -17.02 11.30
CA HIS A 191 1.20 -16.95 12.73
C HIS A 191 1.59 -15.51 13.13
N PRO A 192 0.63 -14.58 13.26
CA PRO A 192 0.87 -13.14 13.35
C PRO A 192 1.37 -12.65 14.71
N THR A 193 1.93 -13.51 15.57
CA THR A 193 2.49 -13.10 16.87
C THR A 193 3.87 -13.70 17.12
N VAL A 194 4.72 -12.95 17.84
CA VAL A 194 6.09 -13.36 18.17
C VAL A 194 6.15 -14.72 18.90
N ALA A 195 5.22 -15.01 19.83
CA ALA A 195 5.17 -16.29 20.54
C ALA A 195 4.76 -17.49 19.65
N GLU A 196 4.27 -17.24 18.44
CA GLU A 196 3.93 -18.28 17.47
C GLU A 196 5.06 -18.48 16.48
N LEU A 197 5.66 -17.41 15.95
CA LEU A 197 6.86 -17.47 15.12
C LEU A 197 8.07 -18.03 15.84
N ALA A 198 8.25 -17.74 17.14
CA ALA A 198 9.33 -18.31 17.94
C ALA A 198 9.29 -19.85 18.02
N ARG A 199 8.13 -20.48 17.78
CA ARG A 199 7.97 -21.94 17.71
C ARG A 199 8.31 -22.53 16.32
N LEU A 200 8.46 -21.68 15.31
CA LEU A 200 8.76 -22.03 13.91
C LEU A 200 10.14 -21.57 13.45
N ALA A 201 10.77 -20.65 14.20
CA ALA A 201 12.12 -20.18 13.96
C ALA A 201 13.11 -21.35 13.93
N GLY A 202 13.59 -21.69 12.73
CA GLY A 202 14.50 -22.83 12.51
C GLY A 202 13.83 -24.11 11.98
N SER A 203 12.49 -24.20 11.92
CA SER A 203 11.78 -25.32 11.27
C SER A 203 11.44 -25.06 9.80
N ALA A 204 11.65 -23.85 9.29
CA ALA A 204 11.49 -23.54 7.88
C ALA A 204 12.64 -24.11 7.03
N GLU A 205 12.31 -24.79 5.93
CA GLU A 205 13.26 -25.07 4.87
C GLU A 205 13.65 -23.76 4.19
N THR A 206 14.96 -23.48 4.11
CA THR A 206 15.49 -22.27 3.47
C THR A 206 15.51 -22.45 1.95
N VAL A 207 14.83 -21.55 1.22
CA VAL A 207 14.93 -21.45 -0.24
C VAL A 207 16.40 -21.40 -0.65
N THR A 208 16.85 -22.43 -1.37
CA THR A 208 18.26 -22.57 -1.75
C THR A 208 18.51 -21.81 -3.05
N ALA A 209 18.83 -20.53 -2.92
CA ALA A 209 19.13 -19.65 -4.04
C ALA A 209 20.61 -19.68 -4.46
N GLU A 210 20.86 -19.34 -5.73
CA GLU A 210 22.20 -19.17 -6.28
C GLU A 210 22.93 -18.01 -5.58
N GLN A 211 24.04 -18.34 -4.91
CA GLN A 211 24.89 -17.39 -4.19
C GLN A 211 25.98 -16.79 -5.10
N GLY A 212 26.27 -17.45 -6.22
CA GLY A 212 27.12 -16.93 -7.28
C GLY A 212 26.47 -15.81 -8.09
N GLU A 213 27.20 -15.37 -9.12
CA GLU A 213 26.74 -14.31 -10.01
C GLU A 213 25.87 -14.87 -11.14
N VAL A 214 24.64 -14.39 -11.28
CA VAL A 214 23.71 -14.87 -12.33
C VAL A 214 23.93 -14.06 -13.62
N VAL A 215 24.25 -14.76 -14.72
CA VAL A 215 24.57 -14.15 -16.03
C VAL A 215 23.83 -14.83 -17.18
N GLY A 216 23.60 -14.12 -18.30
CA GLY A 216 22.92 -14.61 -19.51
C GLY A 216 21.47 -14.10 -19.67
N PRO A 217 20.66 -14.65 -20.61
CA PRO A 217 19.31 -14.17 -20.91
C PRO A 217 18.31 -14.34 -19.75
N VAL A 218 17.27 -13.52 -19.72
CA VAL A 218 16.18 -13.56 -18.73
C VAL A 218 14.86 -13.11 -19.39
N PRO A 219 13.69 -13.72 -19.07
CA PRO A 219 12.39 -13.23 -19.55
C PRO A 219 12.07 -11.82 -19.04
N LEU A 220 11.48 -10.97 -19.88
CA LEU A 220 10.92 -9.69 -19.43
C LEU A 220 9.63 -9.91 -18.62
N SER A 221 9.56 -9.28 -17.44
CA SER A 221 8.37 -9.22 -16.59
C SER A 221 7.18 -8.52 -17.25
N PRO A 222 5.95 -8.69 -16.73
CA PRO A 222 4.80 -7.89 -17.16
C PRO A 222 5.03 -6.37 -17.07
N ILE A 223 5.66 -5.89 -15.99
CA ILE A 223 5.85 -4.44 -15.77
C ILE A 223 6.95 -3.83 -16.64
N GLN A 224 8.04 -4.58 -16.89
CA GLN A 224 9.03 -4.19 -17.88
C GLN A 224 8.45 -4.24 -19.30
N ARG A 225 7.55 -5.19 -19.62
CA ARG A 225 6.83 -5.21 -20.92
C ARG A 225 5.87 -4.03 -21.06
N TRP A 226 5.14 -3.66 -20.00
CA TRP A 226 4.34 -2.44 -19.95
C TRP A 226 5.19 -1.19 -20.23
N TYR A 227 6.38 -1.09 -19.65
CA TYR A 227 7.29 0.04 -19.93
C TYR A 227 7.83 -0.01 -21.38
N LEU A 228 8.36 -1.17 -21.80
CA LEU A 228 9.09 -1.33 -23.05
C LEU A 228 8.19 -1.48 -24.31
N GLU A 229 6.88 -1.69 -24.16
CA GLU A 229 5.93 -1.60 -25.30
C GLU A 229 5.62 -0.15 -25.71
N ARG A 230 6.01 0.84 -24.88
CA ARG A 230 5.89 2.26 -25.18
C ARG A 230 7.02 2.72 -26.11
N ASP A 231 6.68 3.45 -27.16
CA ASP A 231 7.67 4.00 -28.11
C ASP A 231 8.21 5.35 -27.60
N LEU A 232 9.03 5.28 -26.54
CA LEU A 232 9.59 6.43 -25.84
C LEU A 232 10.76 7.06 -26.60
N GLU A 233 10.89 8.38 -26.56
CA GLU A 233 12.03 9.10 -27.18
C GLU A 233 13.36 8.83 -26.46
N ALA A 234 13.32 8.69 -25.13
CA ALA A 234 14.49 8.42 -24.28
C ALA A 234 14.16 7.36 -23.21
N PRO A 235 14.09 6.06 -23.57
CA PRO A 235 13.75 4.99 -22.63
C PRO A 235 14.77 4.81 -21.49
N GLU A 236 15.96 5.40 -21.59
CA GLU A 236 17.01 5.48 -20.56
C GLU A 236 16.66 6.44 -19.40
N HIS A 237 15.70 7.35 -19.56
CA HIS A 237 15.47 8.44 -18.58
C HIS A 237 14.49 8.13 -17.45
N PHE A 238 13.82 6.97 -17.45
CA PHE A 238 12.93 6.55 -16.36
C PHE A 238 13.73 6.04 -15.16
N THR A 239 14.32 6.97 -14.41
CA THR A 239 15.19 6.69 -13.26
C THR A 239 14.48 6.85 -11.93
N LEU A 240 14.96 6.12 -10.92
CA LEU A 240 14.53 6.25 -9.52
C LEU A 240 15.76 6.64 -8.67
N PRO A 241 16.22 7.90 -8.69
CA PRO A 241 17.44 8.30 -8.02
C PRO A 241 17.26 8.42 -6.50
N LEU A 242 18.37 8.33 -5.76
CA LEU A 242 18.42 8.43 -4.31
C LEU A 242 19.59 9.32 -3.88
N LEU A 243 19.31 10.41 -3.16
CA LEU A 243 20.31 11.33 -2.64
C LEU A 243 20.54 11.09 -1.14
N LEU A 244 21.78 10.77 -0.76
CA LEU A 244 22.18 10.48 0.61
C LEU A 244 23.10 11.58 1.16
N GLU A 245 22.94 11.92 2.44
CA GLU A 245 23.89 12.70 3.23
C GLU A 245 24.68 11.74 4.14
N PRO A 246 25.98 11.51 3.88
CA PRO A 246 26.82 10.70 4.76
C PRO A 246 27.02 11.37 6.13
N VAL A 247 26.85 10.59 7.20
CA VAL A 247 27.09 11.04 8.60
C VAL A 247 28.59 11.22 8.88
N GLU A 248 29.42 10.44 8.20
CA GLU A 248 30.88 10.51 8.22
C GLU A 248 31.39 10.70 6.78
N ARG A 249 32.55 11.36 6.62
CA ARG A 249 33.13 11.65 5.31
C ARG A 249 33.59 10.35 4.64
N LEU A 250 33.02 10.06 3.47
CA LEU A 250 33.31 8.86 2.68
C LEU A 250 34.65 9.00 1.94
N GLU A 251 35.47 7.97 2.09
CA GLU A 251 36.67 7.72 1.29
C GLU A 251 36.33 7.07 -0.07
N GLU A 252 37.06 7.48 -1.11
CA GLU A 252 36.85 7.05 -2.50
C GLU A 252 37.02 5.53 -2.70
N GLU A 253 38.20 4.98 -2.38
CA GLU A 253 38.54 3.59 -2.72
C GLU A 253 37.60 2.57 -2.05
N PRO A 254 37.27 2.68 -0.74
CA PRO A 254 36.30 1.77 -0.14
C PRO A 254 34.88 1.92 -0.71
N LEU A 255 34.47 3.13 -1.14
CA LEU A 255 33.15 3.35 -1.76
C LEU A 255 33.09 2.76 -3.17
N ARG A 256 34.13 3.00 -3.98
CA ARG A 256 34.31 2.44 -5.33
C ARG A 256 34.32 0.91 -5.29
N ALA A 257 35.02 0.32 -4.31
CA ALA A 257 35.02 -1.12 -4.07
C ALA A 257 33.66 -1.65 -3.56
N ALA A 258 32.98 -0.93 -2.65
CA ALA A 258 31.67 -1.34 -2.14
C ALA A 258 30.58 -1.37 -3.23
N LEU A 259 30.59 -0.40 -4.15
CA LEU A 259 29.71 -0.40 -5.33
C LEU A 259 29.97 -1.61 -6.25
N ALA A 260 31.23 -2.03 -6.42
CA ALA A 260 31.58 -3.22 -7.19
C ALA A 260 31.17 -4.53 -6.49
N VAL A 261 31.10 -4.57 -5.16
CA VAL A 261 30.53 -5.69 -4.38
C VAL A 261 29.01 -5.72 -4.56
N LEU A 262 28.35 -4.57 -4.45
CA LEU A 262 26.90 -4.43 -4.63
C LEU A 262 26.45 -4.93 -6.01
N LEU A 263 27.16 -4.52 -7.07
CA LEU A 263 26.91 -4.92 -8.46
C LEU A 263 27.03 -6.45 -8.68
N ARG A 264 27.95 -7.10 -7.98
CA ARG A 264 28.16 -8.56 -8.05
C ARG A 264 27.04 -9.33 -7.31
N HIS A 265 26.56 -8.79 -6.21
CA HIS A 265 25.55 -9.42 -5.36
C HIS A 265 24.13 -9.28 -5.96
N HIS A 266 23.76 -8.05 -6.36
CA HIS A 266 22.42 -7.70 -6.82
C HIS A 266 22.31 -7.79 -8.35
N ASP A 267 21.94 -8.98 -8.83
CA ASP A 267 22.03 -9.33 -10.25
C ASP A 267 21.30 -8.35 -11.20
N ALA A 268 20.17 -7.78 -10.79
CA ALA A 268 19.39 -6.85 -11.60
C ALA A 268 20.15 -5.57 -12.00
N LEU A 269 21.10 -5.10 -11.18
CA LEU A 269 21.92 -3.91 -11.48
C LEU A 269 22.87 -4.11 -12.68
N ARG A 270 22.94 -5.32 -13.24
CA ARG A 270 23.73 -5.71 -14.41
C ARG A 270 22.88 -6.02 -15.63
N ALA A 271 21.59 -5.68 -15.62
CA ALA A 271 20.69 -5.97 -16.73
C ALA A 271 20.93 -5.06 -17.94
N ARG A 272 21.09 -5.67 -19.12
CA ARG A 272 21.08 -5.05 -20.44
C ARG A 272 19.73 -5.29 -21.10
N PHE A 273 19.19 -4.27 -21.75
CA PHE A 273 17.95 -4.36 -22.53
C PHE A 273 18.25 -3.96 -23.98
N THR A 274 17.87 -4.81 -24.93
CA THR A 274 18.15 -4.59 -26.37
C THR A 274 16.92 -4.83 -27.21
N ARG A 275 16.60 -3.89 -28.12
CA ARG A 275 15.46 -3.97 -29.06
C ARG A 275 15.88 -4.70 -30.34
N GLY A 276 15.63 -6.00 -30.39
CA GLY A 276 15.87 -6.86 -31.56
C GLY A 276 14.65 -6.93 -32.50
N ALA A 277 14.75 -7.78 -33.54
CA ALA A 277 13.67 -7.97 -34.51
C ALA A 277 12.41 -8.63 -33.91
N GLY A 278 12.53 -9.30 -32.76
CA GLY A 278 11.42 -9.86 -31.99
C GLY A 278 10.82 -8.93 -30.94
N GLY A 279 11.30 -7.68 -30.85
CA GLY A 279 10.99 -6.76 -29.75
C GLY A 279 12.14 -6.64 -28.75
N TRP A 280 11.83 -6.31 -27.50
CA TRP A 280 12.84 -6.15 -26.45
C TRP A 280 13.25 -7.48 -25.81
N GLU A 281 14.55 -7.60 -25.51
CA GLU A 281 15.19 -8.75 -24.87
C GLU A 281 16.02 -8.28 -23.66
N GLN A 282 16.14 -9.11 -22.61
CA GLN A 282 16.94 -8.83 -21.40
C GLN A 282 18.05 -9.87 -21.20
N GLU A 283 19.26 -9.41 -20.85
CA GLU A 283 20.38 -10.25 -20.42
C GLU A 283 21.04 -9.67 -19.16
N LEU A 284 21.53 -10.53 -18.26
CA LEU A 284 22.35 -10.15 -17.11
C LEU A 284 23.84 -10.27 -17.49
N LEU A 285 24.55 -9.14 -17.51
CA LEU A 285 25.95 -9.07 -17.92
C LEU A 285 26.92 -9.40 -16.77
N PRO A 286 28.09 -10.01 -17.02
CA PRO A 286 29.12 -10.16 -15.99
C PRO A 286 29.51 -8.83 -15.32
N SER A 287 29.68 -8.84 -14.00
CA SER A 287 30.13 -7.70 -13.19
C SER A 287 31.51 -7.18 -13.63
N SER A 288 32.34 -8.05 -14.19
CA SER A 288 33.57 -7.70 -14.89
C SER A 288 33.28 -7.09 -16.26
N GLY A 289 33.51 -5.79 -16.41
CA GLY A 289 33.49 -5.10 -17.72
C GLY A 289 32.50 -3.94 -17.83
N LEU A 290 31.64 -3.72 -16.83
CA LEU A 290 30.65 -2.63 -16.80
C LEU A 290 31.26 -1.22 -16.59
N GLY A 291 32.58 -1.10 -16.60
CA GLY A 291 33.31 0.16 -16.49
C GLY A 291 33.36 0.70 -15.07
N ASP A 292 33.41 2.03 -14.96
CA ASP A 292 33.36 2.72 -13.67
C ASP A 292 31.94 3.20 -13.34
N LEU A 293 31.52 2.99 -12.10
CA LEU A 293 30.21 3.37 -11.60
C LEU A 293 30.22 4.77 -10.98
N LEU A 294 31.33 5.22 -10.39
CA LEU A 294 31.38 6.34 -9.45
C LEU A 294 32.14 7.56 -9.99
N GLU A 295 31.41 8.64 -10.28
CA GLU A 295 31.96 9.98 -10.47
C GLU A 295 32.21 10.65 -9.10
N ILE A 296 33.23 11.50 -9.01
CA ILE A 296 33.52 12.31 -7.81
C ILE A 296 33.74 13.75 -8.25
N VAL A 297 33.11 14.70 -7.54
CA VAL A 297 33.22 16.14 -7.81
C VAL A 297 33.52 16.94 -6.55
N ASP A 298 34.48 17.86 -6.64
CA ASP A 298 34.76 18.86 -5.61
C ASP A 298 33.95 20.14 -5.91
N LEU A 299 33.02 20.45 -5.01
CA LEU A 299 32.19 21.66 -5.01
C LEU A 299 32.47 22.54 -3.77
N ALA A 300 33.51 22.25 -2.98
CA ALA A 300 33.82 22.97 -1.74
C ALA A 300 34.23 24.44 -1.97
N GLY A 301 34.68 24.77 -3.19
CA GLY A 301 34.99 26.13 -3.61
C GLY A 301 33.77 26.97 -4.08
N LEU A 302 32.56 26.42 -4.07
CA LEU A 302 31.32 27.08 -4.50
C LEU A 302 30.46 27.51 -3.30
N ASP A 303 29.64 28.55 -3.47
CA ASP A 303 28.59 28.87 -2.50
C ASP A 303 27.43 27.85 -2.56
N ALA A 304 26.61 27.78 -1.51
CA ALA A 304 25.55 26.78 -1.39
C ALA A 304 24.50 26.79 -2.52
N ALA A 305 24.26 27.93 -3.18
CA ALA A 305 23.34 28.01 -4.32
C ALA A 305 24.00 27.48 -5.60
N ALA A 306 25.27 27.81 -5.82
CA ALA A 306 26.09 27.23 -6.88
C ALA A 306 26.31 25.72 -6.69
N GLN A 307 26.55 25.25 -5.46
CA GLN A 307 26.63 23.82 -5.10
C GLN A 307 25.33 23.07 -5.45
N LYS A 308 24.16 23.59 -5.02
CA LYS A 308 22.84 23.01 -5.37
C LYS A 308 22.66 22.93 -6.89
N THR A 309 23.04 23.98 -7.60
CA THR A 309 22.87 24.10 -9.06
C THR A 309 23.77 23.10 -9.81
N GLU A 310 25.05 23.02 -9.46
CA GLU A 310 25.99 22.07 -10.09
C GLU A 310 25.66 20.62 -9.72
N LEU A 311 25.24 20.33 -8.48
CA LEU A 311 24.80 18.99 -8.08
C LEU A 311 23.56 18.53 -8.87
N ALA A 312 22.59 19.42 -9.11
CA ALA A 312 21.44 19.13 -9.95
C ALA A 312 21.86 18.89 -11.42
N ARG A 313 22.76 19.73 -11.95
CA ARG A 313 23.30 19.60 -13.31
C ARG A 313 24.05 18.28 -13.50
N ARG A 314 24.88 17.88 -12.52
CA ARG A 314 25.58 16.59 -12.49
C ARG A 314 24.63 15.41 -12.36
N GLY A 315 23.56 15.54 -11.57
CA GLY A 315 22.52 14.53 -11.47
C GLY A 315 21.82 14.28 -12.82
N ALA A 316 21.55 15.34 -13.59
CA ALA A 316 21.02 15.22 -14.95
C ALA A 316 22.04 14.59 -15.92
N GLU A 317 23.32 14.99 -15.88
CA GLU A 317 24.39 14.35 -16.66
C GLU A 317 24.52 12.84 -16.35
N LEU A 318 24.33 12.44 -15.09
CA LEU A 318 24.42 11.04 -14.67
C LEU A 318 23.22 10.20 -15.12
N GLN A 319 22.02 10.79 -15.16
CA GLN A 319 20.80 10.16 -15.67
C GLN A 319 20.81 10.01 -17.19
N ALA A 320 21.14 11.09 -17.92
CA ALA A 320 21.34 11.04 -19.37
C ALA A 320 22.57 10.18 -19.76
N GLY A 321 23.46 9.92 -18.80
CA GLY A 321 24.58 9.01 -18.89
C GLY A 321 24.25 7.53 -18.65
N LEU A 322 22.99 7.13 -18.43
CA LEU A 322 22.59 5.72 -18.46
C LEU A 322 22.56 5.18 -19.90
N ASP A 323 22.55 3.85 -20.07
CA ASP A 323 22.52 3.19 -21.38
C ASP A 323 21.98 1.76 -21.23
N LEU A 324 20.74 1.52 -21.68
CA LEU A 324 20.08 0.22 -21.60
C LEU A 324 20.79 -0.85 -22.44
N ALA A 325 21.31 -0.47 -23.61
CA ALA A 325 21.94 -1.37 -24.56
C ALA A 325 23.40 -1.72 -24.21
N ALA A 326 24.07 -0.92 -23.38
CA ALA A 326 25.34 -1.27 -22.74
C ALA A 326 25.16 -1.97 -21.38
N GLY A 327 23.94 -1.97 -20.82
CA GLY A 327 23.68 -2.44 -19.45
C GLY A 327 24.19 -1.49 -18.36
N ARG A 328 24.41 -0.21 -18.70
CA ARG A 328 24.84 0.85 -17.78
C ARG A 328 23.60 1.45 -17.10
N VAL A 329 22.93 0.61 -16.30
CA VAL A 329 21.63 0.89 -15.64
C VAL A 329 21.74 1.39 -14.21
N PHE A 330 22.96 1.46 -13.66
CA PHE A 330 23.25 1.95 -12.31
C PHE A 330 24.55 2.77 -12.30
N ARG A 331 24.55 3.90 -11.59
CA ARG A 331 25.67 4.86 -11.45
C ARG A 331 25.63 5.56 -10.10
N GLY A 332 26.75 6.14 -9.68
CA GLY A 332 26.87 6.98 -8.50
C GLY A 332 27.71 8.24 -8.71
N LEU A 333 27.47 9.24 -7.89
CA LEU A 333 28.20 10.51 -7.83
C LEU A 333 28.43 10.89 -6.35
N LEU A 334 29.69 11.02 -5.94
CA LEU A 334 30.05 11.61 -4.64
C LEU A 334 30.45 13.08 -4.85
N ALA A 335 29.61 13.99 -4.38
CA ALA A 335 29.91 15.41 -4.34
C ALA A 335 30.47 15.80 -2.96
N ASP A 336 31.64 16.43 -2.95
CA ASP A 336 32.23 17.06 -1.78
C ASP A 336 31.79 18.53 -1.72
N LEU A 337 31.16 18.94 -0.61
CA LEU A 337 30.70 20.31 -0.39
C LEU A 337 31.62 21.08 0.58
N GLY A 338 32.73 20.46 0.99
CA GLY A 338 33.67 20.99 1.98
C GLY A 338 33.40 20.42 3.37
N ASP A 339 32.46 21.04 4.09
CA ASP A 339 32.11 20.64 5.47
C ASP A 339 31.32 19.32 5.53
N ASN A 340 30.60 18.97 4.46
CA ASN A 340 29.88 17.70 4.31
C ASN A 340 29.93 17.18 2.85
N GLN A 341 29.30 16.03 2.60
CA GLN A 341 29.24 15.38 1.29
C GLN A 341 27.80 15.05 0.88
N ARG A 342 27.59 14.74 -0.40
CA ARG A 342 26.36 14.17 -0.93
C ARG A 342 26.69 12.99 -1.83
N LEU A 343 26.09 11.83 -1.55
CA LEU A 343 26.17 10.65 -2.41
C LEU A 343 24.85 10.50 -3.16
N LEU A 344 24.86 10.84 -4.45
CA LEU A 344 23.75 10.58 -5.35
C LEU A 344 23.95 9.20 -5.99
N LEU A 345 22.95 8.33 -5.86
CA LEU A 345 22.87 7.07 -6.59
C LEU A 345 21.75 7.17 -7.62
N VAL A 346 22.00 6.70 -8.84
CA VAL A 346 21.03 6.72 -9.95
C VAL A 346 20.91 5.30 -10.49
N ALA A 347 19.70 4.76 -10.46
CA ALA A 347 19.36 3.49 -11.07
C ALA A 347 18.17 3.67 -12.03
N HIS A 348 18.17 2.88 -13.11
CA HIS A 348 17.01 2.79 -13.99
C HIS A 348 15.88 2.04 -13.30
N HIS A 349 14.65 2.53 -13.41
CA HIS A 349 13.50 1.94 -12.74
C HIS A 349 13.16 0.54 -13.29
N LEU A 350 13.67 0.13 -14.47
CA LEU A 350 13.59 -1.26 -14.97
C LEU A 350 14.31 -2.30 -14.09
N VAL A 351 15.19 -1.87 -13.18
CA VAL A 351 16.03 -2.75 -12.35
C VAL A 351 15.97 -2.47 -10.84
N VAL A 352 15.13 -1.51 -10.41
CA VAL A 352 14.98 -1.13 -9.00
C VAL A 352 13.54 -0.70 -8.68
N ASP A 353 13.13 -0.94 -7.45
CA ASP A 353 11.94 -0.38 -6.81
C ASP A 353 12.30 0.23 -5.44
N THR A 354 11.35 0.92 -4.78
CA THR A 354 11.57 1.55 -3.46
C THR A 354 11.94 0.54 -2.37
N VAL A 355 11.49 -0.71 -2.50
CA VAL A 355 11.86 -1.82 -1.61
C VAL A 355 13.32 -2.24 -1.84
N SER A 356 13.74 -2.36 -3.10
CA SER A 356 15.11 -2.70 -3.49
C SER A 356 16.11 -1.66 -2.97
N TRP A 357 15.80 -0.36 -3.06
CA TRP A 357 16.70 0.69 -2.56
C TRP A 357 17.11 0.50 -1.09
N ARG A 358 16.24 -0.05 -0.24
CA ARG A 358 16.54 -0.32 1.18
C ARG A 358 17.61 -1.41 1.32
N LEU A 359 17.45 -2.49 0.56
CA LEU A 359 18.42 -3.58 0.48
C LEU A 359 19.77 -3.09 -0.08
N LEU A 360 19.72 -2.29 -1.14
CA LEU A 360 20.91 -1.74 -1.80
C LEU A 360 21.70 -0.80 -0.89
N VAL A 361 21.03 0.06 -0.12
CA VAL A 361 21.68 0.97 0.85
C VAL A 361 22.21 0.22 2.07
N GLU A 362 21.47 -0.78 2.57
CA GLU A 362 21.92 -1.65 3.65
C GLU A 362 23.23 -2.36 3.27
N ASP A 363 23.25 -3.01 2.11
CA ASP A 363 24.40 -3.79 1.62
C ASP A 363 25.57 -2.87 1.21
N LEU A 364 25.30 -1.71 0.60
CA LEU A 364 26.35 -0.72 0.30
C LEU A 364 27.01 -0.22 1.59
N GLY A 365 26.23 0.12 2.62
CA GLY A 365 26.73 0.55 3.92
C GLY A 365 27.45 -0.57 4.68
N ALA A 366 27.01 -1.82 4.56
CA ALA A 366 27.72 -2.98 5.12
C ALA A 366 29.07 -3.22 4.43
N ALA A 367 29.09 -3.26 3.10
CA ALA A 367 30.31 -3.44 2.32
C ALA A 367 31.31 -2.29 2.52
N TYR A 368 30.84 -1.03 2.51
CA TYR A 368 31.68 0.15 2.74
C TYR A 368 32.40 0.09 4.09
N ARG A 369 31.68 -0.17 5.19
CA ARG A 369 32.28 -0.22 6.53
C ARG A 369 33.31 -1.34 6.68
N ALA A 370 33.05 -2.51 6.09
CA ALA A 370 34.03 -3.60 6.09
C ALA A 370 35.29 -3.20 5.30
N LEU A 371 35.13 -2.69 4.08
CA LEU A 371 36.25 -2.32 3.20
C LEU A 371 37.08 -1.16 3.77
N ALA A 372 36.44 -0.14 4.35
CA ALA A 372 37.14 0.97 5.04
C ALA A 372 37.90 0.49 6.29
N ALA A 373 37.41 -0.54 6.97
CA ALA A 373 38.12 -1.21 8.07
C ALA A 373 39.20 -2.22 7.60
N GLY A 374 39.44 -2.36 6.28
CA GLY A 374 40.37 -3.33 5.71
C GLY A 374 39.93 -4.79 5.83
N GLN A 375 38.61 -5.03 5.96
CA GLN A 375 37.99 -6.34 6.15
C GLN A 375 37.29 -6.82 4.86
N GLU A 376 37.13 -8.14 4.73
CA GLU A 376 36.35 -8.74 3.64
C GLU A 376 34.84 -8.48 3.86
N PRO A 377 34.11 -7.94 2.88
CA PRO A 377 32.70 -7.57 3.06
C PRO A 377 31.78 -8.78 3.01
N LEU A 378 31.25 -9.17 4.17
CA LEU A 378 30.24 -10.22 4.30
C LEU A 378 28.83 -9.63 4.22
N LEU A 379 28.19 -9.74 3.06
CA LEU A 379 26.76 -9.46 2.89
C LEU A 379 25.89 -10.64 3.36
N PRO A 380 24.59 -10.43 3.65
CA PRO A 380 23.64 -11.52 3.87
C PRO A 380 23.56 -12.46 2.66
N ALA A 381 23.01 -13.68 2.83
CA ALA A 381 22.83 -14.60 1.72
C ALA A 381 21.84 -14.06 0.66
N LYS A 382 22.07 -14.39 -0.61
CA LYS A 382 21.13 -14.09 -1.70
C LYS A 382 19.87 -14.93 -1.55
N THR A 383 18.71 -14.33 -1.82
CA THR A 383 17.41 -15.02 -1.97
C THR A 383 17.13 -15.29 -3.46
N THR A 384 15.91 -15.69 -3.84
CA THR A 384 15.57 -16.09 -5.24
C THR A 384 16.03 -15.03 -6.24
N SER A 385 16.90 -15.42 -7.19
CA SER A 385 17.52 -14.47 -8.11
C SER A 385 16.51 -13.81 -9.06
N TRP A 386 16.88 -12.64 -9.59
CA TRP A 386 16.02 -11.92 -10.55
C TRP A 386 15.62 -12.79 -11.75
N ARG A 387 16.55 -13.63 -12.25
CA ARG A 387 16.23 -14.64 -13.28
C ARG A 387 15.14 -15.60 -12.82
N ALA A 388 15.36 -16.28 -11.68
CA ALA A 388 14.48 -17.34 -11.21
C ALA A 388 13.06 -16.82 -10.92
N TRP A 389 12.94 -15.57 -10.46
CA TRP A 389 11.65 -14.89 -10.35
C TRP A 389 10.96 -14.73 -11.70
N GLN A 390 11.64 -14.22 -12.74
CA GLN A 390 11.04 -14.06 -14.07
C GLN A 390 10.67 -15.39 -14.73
N GLU A 391 11.45 -16.44 -14.48
CA GLU A 391 11.14 -17.80 -14.93
C GLU A 391 9.90 -18.36 -14.22
N ARG A 392 9.79 -18.21 -12.90
CA ARG A 392 8.58 -18.59 -12.13
C ARG A 392 7.35 -17.78 -12.53
N LEU A 393 7.48 -16.49 -12.89
CA LEU A 393 6.37 -15.71 -13.46
C LEU A 393 5.93 -16.24 -14.84
N ALA A 394 6.87 -16.62 -15.71
CA ALA A 394 6.55 -17.20 -17.02
C ALA A 394 5.87 -18.58 -16.90
N GLU A 395 6.32 -19.42 -15.97
CA GLU A 395 5.65 -20.69 -15.63
C GLU A 395 4.24 -20.45 -15.06
N ARG A 396 4.08 -19.48 -14.14
CA ARG A 396 2.75 -19.13 -13.60
C ARG A 396 1.81 -18.62 -14.70
N ALA A 397 2.31 -17.85 -15.67
CA ALA A 397 1.54 -17.40 -16.82
C ALA A 397 1.02 -18.55 -17.70
N ALA A 398 1.71 -19.70 -17.72
CA ALA A 398 1.31 -20.91 -18.43
C ALA A 398 0.41 -21.86 -17.60
N SER A 399 0.20 -21.60 -16.30
CA SER A 399 -0.56 -22.49 -15.40
C SER A 399 -2.09 -22.45 -15.61
N ASP A 400 -2.76 -23.58 -15.37
CA ASP A 400 -4.23 -23.67 -15.48
C ASP A 400 -4.96 -22.77 -14.48
N ASP A 401 -4.45 -22.64 -13.24
CA ASP A 401 -5.05 -21.82 -12.17
C ASP A 401 -5.37 -20.39 -12.61
N LEU A 402 -4.43 -19.75 -13.31
CA LEU A 402 -4.55 -18.37 -13.77
C LEU A 402 -5.72 -18.19 -14.75
N THR A 403 -6.17 -19.27 -15.40
CA THR A 403 -7.34 -19.28 -16.28
C THR A 403 -8.65 -18.98 -15.53
N ALA A 404 -8.71 -19.24 -14.21
CA ALA A 404 -9.85 -18.85 -13.39
C ALA A 404 -9.98 -17.31 -13.27
N GLU A 405 -8.86 -16.59 -13.23
CA GLU A 405 -8.85 -15.13 -13.16
C GLU A 405 -9.26 -14.46 -14.47
N THR A 406 -9.10 -15.13 -15.62
CA THR A 406 -9.43 -14.61 -16.96
C THR A 406 -10.85 -14.03 -17.02
N ARG A 407 -11.81 -14.64 -16.32
CA ARG A 407 -13.19 -14.12 -16.25
C ARG A 407 -13.29 -12.77 -15.53
N TYR A 408 -12.52 -12.58 -14.47
CA TYR A 408 -12.52 -11.32 -13.72
C TYR A 408 -11.84 -10.20 -14.52
N TRP A 409 -10.71 -10.49 -15.17
CA TRP A 409 -9.95 -9.49 -15.91
C TRP A 409 -10.56 -9.09 -17.26
N LEU A 410 -11.34 -9.98 -17.89
CA LEU A 410 -12.08 -9.70 -19.13
C LEU A 410 -13.51 -9.17 -18.91
N ASP A 411 -13.85 -8.68 -17.71
CA ASP A 411 -15.18 -8.12 -17.46
C ASP A 411 -15.42 -6.86 -18.32
N PRO A 412 -16.46 -6.84 -19.19
CA PRO A 412 -16.72 -5.71 -20.09
C PRO A 412 -17.09 -4.42 -19.35
N ALA A 413 -17.50 -4.46 -18.08
CA ALA A 413 -17.80 -3.25 -17.30
C ALA A 413 -16.61 -2.29 -17.20
N ARG A 414 -15.36 -2.77 -17.33
CA ARG A 414 -14.16 -1.90 -17.41
C ARG A 414 -14.08 -1.04 -18.68
N ALA A 415 -14.87 -1.37 -19.71
CA ALA A 415 -15.05 -0.56 -20.91
C ALA A 415 -16.37 0.27 -20.88
N GLU A 416 -17.17 0.15 -19.82
CA GLU A 416 -18.41 0.91 -19.59
C GLU A 416 -18.17 2.06 -18.58
N VAL A 417 -17.13 2.85 -18.85
CA VAL A 417 -16.77 4.06 -18.09
C VAL A 417 -16.86 5.30 -18.99
N ALA A 418 -17.33 6.41 -18.43
CA ALA A 418 -17.52 7.66 -19.15
C ALA A 418 -16.25 8.52 -19.19
N GLU A 419 -16.18 9.42 -20.17
CA GLU A 419 -15.12 10.43 -20.28
C GLU A 419 -15.26 11.47 -19.16
N LEU A 420 -14.20 11.69 -18.38
CA LEU A 420 -14.19 12.75 -17.38
C LEU A 420 -13.98 14.13 -18.03
N PRO A 421 -14.56 15.21 -17.46
CA PRO A 421 -14.41 16.55 -18.02
C PRO A 421 -12.95 16.96 -18.19
N ALA A 422 -12.64 17.53 -19.36
CA ALA A 422 -11.38 18.19 -19.67
C ALA A 422 -11.67 19.64 -20.11
N ASP A 423 -10.71 20.55 -19.90
CA ASP A 423 -10.81 21.94 -20.36
C ASP A 423 -10.37 22.12 -21.83
N ILE A 424 -9.75 21.08 -22.43
CA ILE A 424 -9.47 20.99 -23.87
C ILE A 424 -10.05 19.67 -24.42
N GLU A 425 -10.98 19.77 -25.36
CA GLU A 425 -11.46 18.61 -26.14
C GLU A 425 -10.37 18.16 -27.14
N GLY A 426 -10.03 16.87 -27.15
CA GLY A 426 -9.36 16.23 -28.30
C GLY A 426 -7.88 16.53 -28.56
N GLY A 427 -7.15 17.18 -27.64
CA GLY A 427 -5.70 17.39 -27.78
C GLY A 427 -5.30 18.62 -28.60
N GLY A 428 -5.83 19.79 -28.24
CA GLY A 428 -5.42 21.09 -28.79
C GLY A 428 -5.74 21.32 -30.27
N GLU A 429 -5.22 22.40 -30.85
CA GLU A 429 -5.34 22.65 -32.30
C GLU A 429 -4.39 21.77 -33.14
N THR A 430 -3.45 21.07 -32.50
CA THR A 430 -2.41 20.23 -33.13
C THR A 430 -2.76 18.74 -33.19
N GLY A 431 -3.66 18.26 -32.33
CA GLY A 431 -3.89 16.82 -32.09
C GLY A 431 -2.83 16.18 -31.19
N GLU A 432 -2.02 17.00 -30.50
CA GLU A 432 -1.03 16.52 -29.52
C GLU A 432 -1.70 16.42 -28.15
N LEU A 433 -1.61 15.23 -27.55
CA LEU A 433 -2.11 14.97 -26.20
C LEU A 433 -1.14 15.57 -25.17
N GLY A 434 -1.61 15.74 -23.93
CA GLY A 434 -0.75 16.18 -22.82
C GLY A 434 0.46 15.27 -22.66
N THR A 435 1.57 15.83 -22.17
CA THR A 435 2.80 15.07 -21.88
C THR A 435 3.19 15.25 -20.42
N GLU A 436 4.00 14.32 -19.90
CA GLU A 436 4.61 14.45 -18.57
C GLU A 436 5.39 15.77 -18.39
N GLY A 437 5.80 16.46 -19.48
CA GLY A 437 6.45 17.77 -19.46
C GLY A 437 5.51 18.98 -19.27
N SER A 438 4.25 18.92 -19.73
CA SER A 438 3.24 19.92 -19.37
C SER A 438 2.63 19.66 -17.98
N ALA A 439 2.87 18.49 -17.40
CA ALA A 439 2.44 18.11 -16.06
C ALA A 439 3.08 19.00 -14.94
N ARG A 440 2.31 19.30 -13.87
CA ARG A 440 2.64 20.36 -12.88
C ARG A 440 2.15 20.08 -11.44
N THR A 441 2.92 19.43 -10.57
CA THR A 441 2.44 18.98 -9.23
C THR A 441 1.94 20.08 -8.27
N VAL A 442 0.65 20.01 -7.91
CA VAL A 442 0.01 20.61 -6.72
C VAL A 442 0.02 19.58 -5.59
N ARG A 443 0.24 20.01 -4.34
CA ARG A 443 0.21 19.15 -3.16
C ARG A 443 -0.85 19.56 -2.16
N VAL A 444 -1.44 18.58 -1.49
CA VAL A 444 -2.30 18.74 -0.32
C VAL A 444 -1.76 17.84 0.79
N SER A 445 -1.83 18.31 2.03
CA SER A 445 -1.45 17.55 3.22
C SER A 445 -2.57 17.56 4.25
N LEU A 446 -2.79 16.41 4.89
CA LEU A 446 -3.67 16.28 6.04
C LEU A 446 -2.94 16.68 7.33
N GLY A 447 -3.67 17.22 8.30
CA GLY A 447 -3.14 17.44 9.65
C GLY A 447 -2.97 16.11 10.40
N ALA A 448 -1.99 16.02 11.30
CA ALA A 448 -1.63 14.77 11.97
C ALA A 448 -2.79 14.09 12.73
N GLU A 449 -3.78 14.86 13.20
CA GLU A 449 -5.01 14.32 13.79
C GLU A 449 -5.99 13.74 12.76
N THR A 450 -6.20 14.41 11.63
CA THR A 450 -7.01 13.90 10.51
C THR A 450 -6.36 12.63 9.94
N THR A 451 -5.03 12.63 9.80
CA THR A 451 -4.22 11.46 9.48
C THR A 451 -4.44 10.33 10.48
N ARG A 452 -4.36 10.58 11.79
CA ARG A 452 -4.62 9.53 12.81
C ARG A 452 -6.05 8.98 12.70
N SER A 453 -7.03 9.86 12.55
CA SER A 453 -8.46 9.50 12.41
C SER A 453 -8.70 8.61 11.18
N LEU A 454 -8.00 8.88 10.08
CA LEU A 454 -8.05 8.09 8.85
C LEU A 454 -7.40 6.71 9.03
N LEU A 455 -6.24 6.64 9.68
CA LEU A 455 -5.47 5.40 9.86
C LEU A 455 -6.07 4.47 10.92
N GLU A 456 -6.45 5.01 12.07
CA GLU A 456 -6.85 4.23 13.25
C GLU A 456 -8.38 4.06 13.32
N ASP A 457 -9.13 5.18 13.39
CA ASP A 457 -10.54 5.14 13.76
C ASP A 457 -11.46 4.77 12.59
N ALA A 458 -11.26 5.37 11.40
CA ALA A 458 -12.04 5.05 10.21
C ALA A 458 -11.79 3.59 9.74
N SER A 459 -10.52 3.17 9.72
CA SER A 459 -10.10 1.78 9.46
C SER A 459 -10.78 0.79 10.41
N ARG A 460 -10.79 1.08 11.72
CA ARG A 460 -11.43 0.25 12.74
C ARG A 460 -12.96 0.21 12.60
N ALA A 461 -13.59 1.32 12.24
CA ALA A 461 -15.05 1.43 12.09
C ALA A 461 -15.59 0.62 10.89
N TYR A 462 -14.93 0.73 9.73
CA TYR A 462 -15.39 0.08 8.50
C TYR A 462 -14.67 -1.24 8.16
N ARG A 463 -13.62 -1.60 8.91
CA ARG A 463 -12.71 -2.73 8.65
C ARG A 463 -12.13 -2.65 7.24
N THR A 464 -11.53 -1.49 6.98
CA THR A 464 -10.90 -1.05 5.74
C THR A 464 -9.39 -0.92 5.94
N GLY A 465 -8.61 -1.04 4.86
CA GLY A 465 -7.28 -0.44 4.80
C GLY A 465 -7.37 1.06 4.50
N VAL A 466 -6.24 1.79 4.61
CA VAL A 466 -6.21 3.22 4.25
C VAL A 466 -6.50 3.42 2.75
N GLN A 467 -6.10 2.47 1.90
CA GLN A 467 -6.37 2.47 0.45
C GLN A 467 -7.86 2.49 0.12
N ASP A 468 -8.68 1.67 0.81
CA ASP A 468 -10.15 1.64 0.57
C ASP A 468 -10.75 3.03 0.79
N LEU A 469 -10.33 3.72 1.85
CA LEU A 469 -10.84 5.03 2.26
C LEU A 469 -10.35 6.14 1.31
N LEU A 470 -9.09 6.09 0.88
CA LEU A 470 -8.51 7.02 -0.09
C LEU A 470 -9.14 6.85 -1.49
N LEU A 471 -9.33 5.62 -1.95
CA LEU A 471 -9.97 5.32 -3.23
C LEU A 471 -11.46 5.63 -3.22
N THR A 472 -12.16 5.45 -2.09
CA THR A 472 -13.54 5.92 -1.95
C THR A 472 -13.61 7.46 -1.99
N ALA A 473 -12.71 8.16 -1.30
CA ALA A 473 -12.65 9.62 -1.33
C ALA A 473 -12.31 10.16 -2.73
N LEU A 474 -11.46 9.46 -3.50
CA LEU A 474 -11.17 9.76 -4.90
C LEU A 474 -12.40 9.56 -5.80
N ALA A 475 -13.00 8.36 -5.78
CA ALA A 475 -14.18 8.07 -6.59
C ALA A 475 -15.34 9.04 -6.26
N ARG A 476 -15.54 9.37 -4.98
CA ARG A 476 -16.57 10.32 -4.56
C ARG A 476 -16.25 11.76 -4.97
N ALA A 477 -14.98 12.19 -4.89
CA ALA A 477 -14.58 13.50 -5.39
C ALA A 477 -14.77 13.62 -6.92
N VAL A 478 -14.54 12.55 -7.68
CA VAL A 478 -14.87 12.49 -9.11
C VAL A 478 -16.38 12.58 -9.31
N ALA A 479 -17.19 11.77 -8.63
CA ALA A 479 -18.65 11.81 -8.74
C ALA A 479 -19.25 13.18 -8.36
N ASP A 480 -18.73 13.84 -7.32
CA ASP A 480 -19.10 15.21 -6.90
C ASP A 480 -18.74 16.29 -7.97
N TRP A 481 -17.82 15.99 -8.90
CA TRP A 481 -17.29 16.92 -9.91
C TRP A 481 -17.85 16.69 -11.33
N SER A 482 -17.85 15.45 -11.81
CA SER A 482 -18.33 15.07 -13.15
C SER A 482 -19.77 14.56 -13.17
N GLY A 483 -20.28 14.08 -12.03
CA GLY A 483 -21.51 13.28 -11.95
C GLY A 483 -21.28 11.78 -12.19
N GLU A 484 -20.08 11.37 -12.61
CA GLU A 484 -19.78 9.97 -12.96
C GLU A 484 -19.43 9.16 -11.72
N ARG A 485 -20.28 8.17 -11.40
CA ARG A 485 -20.12 7.26 -10.25
C ARG A 485 -19.17 6.09 -10.52
N ARG A 486 -18.73 5.91 -11.77
CA ARG A 486 -17.79 4.86 -12.19
C ARG A 486 -16.45 5.47 -12.58
N LEU A 487 -15.39 4.99 -11.97
CA LEU A 487 -14.02 5.41 -12.22
C LEU A 487 -13.12 4.18 -12.42
N LEU A 488 -12.44 4.09 -13.56
CA LEU A 488 -11.37 3.10 -13.74
C LEU A 488 -10.03 3.71 -13.34
N VAL A 489 -9.29 3.04 -12.46
CA VAL A 489 -7.93 3.42 -12.06
C VAL A 489 -6.95 2.27 -12.24
N ASP A 490 -5.74 2.55 -12.72
CA ASP A 490 -4.63 1.61 -12.65
C ASP A 490 -4.01 1.69 -11.24
N LEU A 491 -3.98 0.59 -10.49
CA LEU A 491 -3.31 0.51 -9.19
C LEU A 491 -1.91 -0.10 -9.36
N GLU A 492 -0.89 0.50 -8.75
CA GLU A 492 0.45 -0.09 -8.60
C GLU A 492 0.56 -0.81 -7.24
N GLY A 493 0.59 -2.15 -7.27
CA GLY A 493 0.93 -2.99 -6.12
C GLY A 493 2.40 -3.39 -6.11
N HIS A 494 2.93 -3.80 -4.95
CA HIS A 494 4.36 -4.11 -4.82
C HIS A 494 4.84 -5.34 -5.62
N GLY A 495 3.93 -6.23 -6.03
CA GLY A 495 4.18 -7.39 -6.90
C GLY A 495 5.11 -8.50 -6.38
N ARG A 496 5.77 -8.29 -5.23
CA ARG A 496 6.48 -9.31 -4.42
C ARG A 496 5.50 -10.30 -3.74
N GLU A 497 4.65 -10.95 -4.54
CA GLU A 497 3.65 -11.91 -4.07
C GLU A 497 4.23 -13.33 -3.93
N GLU A 498 3.72 -14.10 -2.96
CA GLU A 498 4.05 -15.52 -2.77
C GLU A 498 3.31 -16.38 -3.81
N ILE A 499 3.94 -16.66 -4.95
CA ILE A 499 3.37 -17.52 -6.01
C ILE A 499 3.74 -19.00 -5.88
N ALA A 500 4.80 -19.32 -5.12
CA ALA A 500 5.32 -20.67 -4.93
C ALA A 500 6.16 -20.74 -3.64
N ALA A 501 6.19 -21.91 -3.01
CA ALA A 501 6.88 -22.12 -1.73
C ALA A 501 8.42 -22.14 -1.83
N ASP A 502 8.97 -22.20 -3.04
CA ASP A 502 10.41 -22.14 -3.32
C ASP A 502 10.90 -20.73 -3.71
N VAL A 503 10.09 -19.70 -3.47
CA VAL A 503 10.40 -18.30 -3.78
C VAL A 503 10.57 -17.48 -2.50
N ASP A 504 11.73 -16.85 -2.35
CA ASP A 504 12.01 -15.83 -1.34
C ASP A 504 12.47 -14.54 -2.04
N LEU A 505 11.71 -13.45 -1.89
CA LEU A 505 11.99 -12.14 -2.47
C LEU A 505 12.47 -11.11 -1.44
N SER A 506 12.79 -11.53 -0.22
CA SER A 506 13.12 -10.64 0.90
C SER A 506 14.48 -9.94 0.77
N ARG A 507 15.37 -10.41 -0.13
CA ARG A 507 16.62 -9.72 -0.50
C ARG A 507 16.83 -9.52 -2.01
N THR A 508 15.84 -9.79 -2.85
CA THR A 508 16.00 -9.69 -4.31
C THR A 508 15.79 -8.25 -4.81
N ALA A 509 16.83 -7.63 -5.38
CA ALA A 509 16.69 -6.36 -6.10
C ALA A 509 16.08 -6.54 -7.51
N GLY A 510 15.27 -5.57 -7.94
CA GLY A 510 14.56 -5.58 -9.22
C GLY A 510 13.37 -4.62 -9.21
N TRP A 511 12.58 -4.56 -10.29
CA TRP A 511 11.30 -3.83 -10.32
C TRP A 511 10.14 -4.82 -10.29
N PHE A 512 9.57 -5.03 -9.10
CA PHE A 512 8.58 -6.10 -8.90
C PHE A 512 7.15 -5.69 -9.19
N ALA A 513 6.88 -4.39 -9.33
CA ALA A 513 5.55 -3.81 -9.25
C ALA A 513 4.51 -4.44 -10.21
N THR A 514 3.29 -4.58 -9.73
CA THR A 514 2.13 -5.06 -10.50
C THR A 514 1.20 -3.89 -10.76
N LEU A 515 1.04 -3.49 -12.03
CA LEU A 515 0.07 -2.50 -12.45
C LEU A 515 -1.18 -3.18 -13.02
N TYR A 516 -2.38 -2.80 -12.55
CA TYR A 516 -3.64 -3.44 -12.96
C TYR A 516 -4.87 -2.53 -12.82
N PRO A 517 -5.87 -2.64 -13.73
CA PRO A 517 -7.05 -1.78 -13.73
C PRO A 517 -8.15 -2.27 -12.79
N VAL A 518 -8.50 -1.43 -11.81
CA VAL A 518 -9.64 -1.60 -10.90
C VAL A 518 -10.75 -0.64 -11.32
N LEU A 519 -11.97 -1.18 -11.44
CA LEU A 519 -13.19 -0.38 -11.57
C LEU A 519 -13.71 -0.07 -10.17
N LEU A 520 -13.85 1.22 -9.87
CA LEU A 520 -14.51 1.75 -8.68
C LEU A 520 -15.92 2.17 -9.10
N ASP A 521 -16.92 1.38 -8.75
CA ASP A 521 -18.34 1.65 -9.00
C ASP A 521 -19.00 2.08 -7.69
N LEU A 522 -19.35 3.36 -7.55
CA LEU A 522 -20.10 3.85 -6.41
C LEU A 522 -21.58 3.51 -6.59
N GLU A 523 -22.05 2.51 -5.85
CA GLU A 523 -23.45 2.09 -5.81
C GLU A 523 -24.41 3.28 -5.62
N TYR A 524 -25.66 3.13 -6.07
CA TYR A 524 -26.66 4.21 -6.09
C TYR A 524 -27.08 4.76 -4.71
N ASP A 525 -26.60 4.16 -3.62
CA ASP A 525 -26.78 4.65 -2.26
C ASP A 525 -25.70 5.69 -1.93
N ASP A 526 -26.04 7.00 -2.01
CA ASP A 526 -25.17 8.15 -1.69
C ASP A 526 -24.63 8.21 -0.23
N GLU A 527 -24.88 7.18 0.57
CA GLU A 527 -24.38 7.04 1.94
C GLU A 527 -22.86 6.73 1.92
N PRO A 528 -22.00 7.59 2.52
CA PRO A 528 -20.55 7.35 2.56
C PRO A 528 -20.21 5.98 3.19
N GLY A 529 -21.00 5.56 4.17
CA GLY A 529 -20.86 4.26 4.81
C GLY A 529 -21.20 3.09 3.90
N ALA A 530 -21.98 3.25 2.83
CA ALA A 530 -22.23 2.23 1.80
C ALA A 530 -21.10 2.23 0.77
N GLU A 531 -20.75 3.39 0.23
CA GLU A 531 -19.66 3.58 -0.75
C GLU A 531 -18.32 3.00 -0.26
N ILE A 532 -17.94 3.24 1.00
CA ILE A 532 -16.73 2.68 1.63
C ILE A 532 -16.76 1.13 1.64
N LYS A 533 -17.94 0.52 1.77
CA LYS A 533 -18.07 -0.95 1.71
C LYS A 533 -17.99 -1.44 0.27
N ALA A 534 -18.64 -0.76 -0.68
CA ALA A 534 -18.64 -1.11 -2.10
C ALA A 534 -17.22 -1.12 -2.66
N VAL A 535 -16.49 -0.02 -2.51
CA VAL A 535 -15.08 0.12 -2.96
C VAL A 535 -14.19 -0.93 -2.31
N LYS A 536 -14.30 -1.15 -1.01
CA LYS A 536 -13.51 -2.17 -0.30
C LYS A 536 -13.77 -3.59 -0.81
N GLU A 537 -15.03 -3.98 -1.00
CA GLU A 537 -15.33 -5.34 -1.48
C GLU A 537 -14.97 -5.50 -2.97
N GLN A 538 -14.98 -4.43 -3.76
CA GLN A 538 -14.41 -4.40 -5.13
C GLN A 538 -12.88 -4.59 -5.11
N LEU A 539 -12.15 -3.92 -4.21
CA LEU A 539 -10.71 -4.10 -4.02
C LEU A 539 -10.37 -5.51 -3.52
N ARG A 540 -11.19 -6.08 -2.64
CA ARG A 540 -11.07 -7.49 -2.18
C ARG A 540 -11.39 -8.53 -3.25
N ALA A 541 -12.18 -8.17 -4.26
CA ALA A 541 -12.48 -9.03 -5.39
C ALA A 541 -11.31 -9.13 -6.39
N VAL A 542 -10.26 -8.30 -6.27
CA VAL A 542 -9.05 -8.38 -7.09
C VAL A 542 -8.30 -9.70 -6.80
N PRO A 543 -8.22 -10.64 -7.76
CA PRO A 543 -7.51 -11.89 -7.57
C PRO A 543 -6.00 -11.66 -7.56
N SER A 544 -5.27 -12.48 -6.78
CA SER A 544 -3.80 -12.50 -6.74
C SER A 544 -3.14 -11.11 -6.56
N ARG A 545 -3.81 -10.20 -5.84
CA ARG A 545 -3.43 -8.77 -5.67
C ARG A 545 -3.07 -8.04 -6.98
N GLY A 546 -3.67 -8.46 -8.10
CA GLY A 546 -3.46 -7.87 -9.42
C GLY A 546 -2.34 -8.48 -10.26
N LEU A 547 -1.51 -9.37 -9.70
CA LEU A 547 -0.41 -10.01 -10.44
C LEU A 547 -0.89 -10.74 -11.70
N GLY A 548 -2.03 -11.43 -11.61
CA GLY A 548 -2.58 -12.20 -12.72
C GLY A 548 -2.98 -11.37 -13.93
N TYR A 549 -3.35 -10.09 -13.76
CA TYR A 549 -3.61 -9.18 -14.89
C TYR A 549 -2.36 -9.05 -15.78
N GLY A 550 -1.21 -8.76 -15.17
CA GLY A 550 0.05 -8.61 -15.88
C GLY A 550 0.45 -9.90 -16.62
N LEU A 551 0.30 -11.05 -15.96
CA LEU A 551 0.59 -12.36 -16.58
C LEU A 551 -0.33 -12.61 -17.80
N LEU A 552 -1.64 -12.37 -17.66
CA LEU A 552 -2.62 -12.58 -18.74
C LEU A 552 -2.48 -11.58 -19.90
N ARG A 553 -2.09 -10.32 -19.62
CA ARG A 553 -1.92 -9.26 -20.63
C ARG A 553 -0.60 -9.35 -21.39
N TYR A 554 0.47 -9.82 -20.74
CA TYR A 554 1.84 -9.70 -21.27
C TYR A 554 2.57 -11.03 -21.52
N LEU A 555 2.17 -12.12 -20.86
CA LEU A 555 2.85 -13.42 -20.96
C LEU A 555 1.94 -14.55 -21.51
N ARG A 556 0.62 -14.36 -21.59
CA ARG A 556 -0.34 -15.32 -22.18
C ARG A 556 -0.92 -14.81 -23.51
N PRO A 557 -0.50 -15.35 -24.68
CA PRO A 557 -0.95 -14.88 -25.99
C PRO A 557 -2.46 -14.89 -26.21
N GLU A 558 -3.18 -15.87 -25.64
CA GLU A 558 -4.61 -16.11 -25.81
C GLU A 558 -5.48 -14.98 -25.22
N THR A 559 -4.97 -14.29 -24.19
CA THR A 559 -5.67 -13.20 -23.49
C THR A 559 -5.07 -11.82 -23.77
N ALA A 560 -3.81 -11.75 -24.21
CA ALA A 560 -3.09 -10.51 -24.45
C ALA A 560 -3.84 -9.52 -25.35
N GLU A 561 -4.35 -9.96 -26.51
CA GLU A 561 -5.03 -9.08 -27.48
C GLU A 561 -6.40 -8.57 -26.96
N ALA A 562 -7.09 -9.36 -26.14
CA ALA A 562 -8.37 -8.98 -25.54
C ALA A 562 -8.18 -7.97 -24.41
N LEU A 563 -7.21 -8.20 -23.52
CA LEU A 563 -6.85 -7.26 -22.45
C LEU A 563 -6.24 -5.97 -23.02
N ALA A 564 -5.45 -6.06 -24.09
CA ALA A 564 -4.96 -4.89 -24.82
C ALA A 564 -6.10 -4.04 -25.40
N ARG A 565 -7.15 -4.67 -25.97
CA ARG A 565 -8.33 -3.95 -26.45
C ARG A 565 -9.14 -3.28 -25.34
N LEU A 566 -9.37 -3.96 -24.21
CA LEU A 566 -10.05 -3.36 -23.05
C LEU A 566 -9.25 -2.17 -22.50
N ARG A 567 -7.93 -2.33 -22.34
CA ARG A 567 -7.03 -1.25 -21.90
C ARG A 567 -7.03 -0.08 -22.90
N ALA A 568 -6.95 -0.34 -24.20
CA ALA A 568 -6.96 0.70 -25.24
C ALA A 568 -8.33 1.39 -25.45
N ILE A 569 -9.44 0.82 -24.95
CA ILE A 569 -10.71 1.55 -24.82
C ILE A 569 -10.61 2.52 -23.64
N ALA A 570 -10.17 2.02 -22.48
CA ALA A 570 -10.06 2.83 -21.29
C ALA A 570 -9.00 3.95 -21.40
N GLU A 571 -7.83 3.70 -22.00
CA GLU A 571 -6.77 4.71 -22.23
C GLU A 571 -7.18 5.80 -23.24
N ARG A 572 -8.26 5.61 -24.00
CA ARG A 572 -8.86 6.66 -24.84
C ARG A 572 -9.86 7.53 -24.09
N THR A 573 -10.31 7.08 -22.92
CA THR A 573 -11.17 7.82 -22.02
C THR A 573 -10.29 8.69 -21.13
N PRO A 574 -10.46 10.03 -21.06
CA PRO A 574 -9.76 10.92 -20.11
C PRO A 574 -10.06 10.65 -18.62
N ALA A 575 -10.70 9.52 -18.32
CA ALA A 575 -10.86 8.93 -17.01
C ALA A 575 -9.66 8.08 -16.55
N TYR A 576 -8.79 7.63 -17.46
CA TYR A 576 -7.71 6.68 -17.14
C TYR A 576 -6.65 7.30 -16.23
N ARG A 577 -6.69 6.98 -14.94
CA ARG A 577 -5.82 7.59 -13.93
C ARG A 577 -4.94 6.53 -13.28
N ASN A 578 -3.62 6.72 -13.37
CA ASN A 578 -2.68 5.90 -12.63
C ASN A 578 -2.72 6.36 -11.16
N VAL A 579 -3.11 5.48 -10.25
CA VAL A 579 -3.14 5.74 -8.82
C VAL A 579 -2.04 4.95 -8.15
N TYR A 580 -0.94 5.65 -7.88
CA TYR A 580 0.21 5.08 -7.20
C TYR A 580 0.03 5.23 -5.69
N LEU A 581 -0.27 4.10 -5.05
CA LEU A 581 -0.38 3.96 -3.60
C LEU A 581 0.93 3.39 -3.07
N SER A 582 1.80 4.26 -2.56
CA SER A 582 3.03 3.83 -1.89
C SER A 582 2.78 3.72 -0.39
N GLU A 583 2.58 2.50 0.08
CA GLU A 583 2.77 2.11 1.48
C GLU A 583 4.16 1.51 1.62
N ASP A 584 5.08 2.25 2.25
CA ASP A 584 6.45 1.75 2.49
C ASP A 584 6.96 2.01 3.92
N GLY A 585 6.12 2.51 4.82
CA GLY A 585 6.45 2.77 6.22
C GLY A 585 7.36 3.99 6.47
N SER A 586 7.97 4.56 5.43
CA SER A 586 8.53 5.92 5.45
C SER A 586 7.57 6.95 4.87
N TYR A 587 6.64 6.50 4.03
CA TYR A 587 5.63 7.31 3.37
C TYR A 587 4.33 6.50 3.23
N ALA A 588 3.21 7.25 3.21
CA ALA A 588 1.90 6.78 2.81
C ALA A 588 1.19 7.95 2.12
N GLY A 589 0.87 7.79 0.84
CA GLY A 589 0.37 8.87 -0.01
C GLY A 589 -0.36 8.38 -1.25
N LEU A 590 -1.24 9.24 -1.77
CA LEU A 590 -2.07 8.99 -2.94
C LEU A 590 -1.61 9.91 -4.07
N VAL A 591 -0.76 9.38 -4.95
CA VAL A 591 -0.39 10.08 -6.18
C VAL A 591 -1.41 9.70 -7.26
N ILE A 592 -2.22 10.68 -7.67
CA ILE A 592 -3.20 10.51 -8.75
C ILE A 592 -2.62 11.18 -9.98
N ASP A 593 -2.22 10.38 -10.96
CA ASP A 593 -1.85 10.91 -12.26
C ASP A 593 -3.11 11.27 -13.05
N LEU A 594 -3.17 12.50 -13.56
CA LEU A 594 -4.34 13.09 -14.23
C LEU A 594 -4.06 13.29 -15.72
N ASP A 595 -3.50 12.25 -16.35
CA ASP A 595 -3.17 12.25 -17.78
C ASP A 595 -4.35 11.73 -18.63
N ALA A 596 -4.39 12.18 -19.88
CA ALA A 596 -5.27 11.69 -20.92
C ALA A 596 -4.46 11.59 -22.23
N GLY A 597 -3.31 10.92 -22.14
CA GLY A 597 -2.22 11.05 -23.08
C GLY A 597 -1.43 9.77 -23.34
N ALA A 598 -0.64 9.84 -24.41
CA ALA A 598 0.37 8.84 -24.75
C ALA A 598 1.73 9.26 -24.15
N PRO A 599 2.67 8.32 -23.94
CA PRO A 599 3.85 8.54 -23.08
C PRO A 599 4.93 9.44 -23.74
N PRO A 600 5.94 9.91 -22.97
CA PRO A 600 6.59 11.19 -23.26
C PRO A 600 7.50 11.26 -24.48
N THR A 601 7.42 12.42 -25.14
CA THR A 601 8.44 13.03 -26.00
C THR A 601 8.88 14.36 -25.37
N ASN A 602 10.20 14.62 -25.31
CA ASN A 602 10.73 15.98 -25.38
C ASN A 602 12.12 15.96 -26.03
N ALA A 603 12.23 16.63 -27.19
CA ALA A 603 13.46 16.74 -27.97
C ALA A 603 14.48 17.73 -27.35
N ARG A 604 14.56 17.78 -26.02
CA ARG A 604 15.34 18.78 -25.24
C ARG A 604 16.13 18.19 -24.08
N GLY A 605 15.80 16.99 -23.60
CA GLY A 605 16.54 16.33 -22.53
C GLY A 605 16.28 16.93 -21.14
N GLU A 606 15.10 17.51 -20.91
CA GLU A 606 14.73 18.06 -19.61
C GLU A 606 14.39 16.93 -18.61
N THR A 607 14.89 17.03 -17.38
CA THR A 607 15.10 15.89 -16.48
C THR A 607 13.84 15.50 -15.69
N PHE A 608 13.32 14.29 -15.92
CA PHE A 608 12.22 13.73 -15.13
C PHE A 608 12.70 12.98 -13.88
N THR A 609 12.24 13.40 -12.71
CA THR A 609 12.49 12.71 -11.43
C THR A 609 11.17 12.18 -10.87
N ARG A 610 10.94 10.85 -10.94
CA ARG A 610 9.85 10.22 -10.16
C ARG A 610 10.25 10.33 -8.69
N SER A 611 9.65 11.27 -7.96
CA SER A 611 10.25 11.86 -6.76
C SER A 611 10.22 10.99 -5.51
N ALA A 612 11.08 9.96 -5.47
CA ALA A 612 11.51 9.34 -4.22
C ALA A 612 12.41 10.31 -3.45
N ILE A 613 11.79 11.14 -2.59
CA ILE A 613 12.42 11.96 -1.55
C ILE A 613 13.39 13.06 -2.04
N GLY A 614 12.99 14.33 -1.88
CA GLY A 614 13.95 15.38 -1.49
C GLY A 614 14.51 16.35 -2.54
N ALA A 615 13.85 16.57 -3.69
CA ALA A 615 14.23 17.66 -4.60
C ALA A 615 13.01 18.45 -5.12
N ILE A 616 13.15 19.77 -5.23
CA ILE A 616 12.15 20.71 -5.76
C ILE A 616 12.77 21.46 -6.95
N PRO A 617 12.24 21.34 -8.18
CA PRO A 617 12.51 22.28 -9.25
C PRO A 617 11.73 23.59 -9.01
N GLU A 618 12.37 24.73 -9.26
CA GLU A 618 11.69 26.02 -9.28
C GLU A 618 11.01 26.26 -10.65
N PRO A 619 9.90 27.00 -10.72
CA PRO A 619 9.11 27.12 -11.94
C PRO A 619 9.81 27.97 -13.01
N GLY A 620 10.27 27.32 -14.08
CA GLY A 620 10.69 27.96 -15.32
C GLY A 620 9.50 28.20 -16.27
N GLU A 621 9.56 29.29 -17.06
CA GLU A 621 8.53 29.64 -18.04
C GLU A 621 8.69 28.84 -19.34
N MET A 622 7.63 28.17 -19.81
CA MET A 622 7.41 27.84 -21.23
C MET A 622 6.04 27.17 -21.47
N GLY A 623 5.43 27.48 -22.62
CA GLY A 623 4.37 26.69 -23.27
C GLY A 623 2.99 26.72 -22.62
N SER A 624 1.93 26.69 -23.43
CA SER A 624 0.53 26.61 -22.98
C SER A 624 -0.23 25.59 -23.83
N ASP A 625 -0.31 24.35 -23.37
CA ASP A 625 -1.09 23.25 -23.96
C ASP A 625 -1.47 22.28 -22.83
N ASP A 626 -2.48 22.67 -22.03
CA ASP A 626 -2.84 22.03 -20.75
C ASP A 626 -4.31 21.56 -20.73
N LEU A 627 -4.53 20.26 -20.50
CA LEU A 627 -5.86 19.61 -20.56
C LEU A 627 -6.83 19.98 -19.41
N LEU A 628 -6.35 20.55 -18.30
CA LEU A 628 -7.14 20.86 -17.10
C LEU A 628 -6.73 22.17 -16.42
N SER A 629 -7.72 22.93 -15.97
CA SER A 629 -7.56 24.26 -15.40
C SER A 629 -7.61 24.30 -13.87
N ALA A 630 -6.99 25.35 -13.30
CA ALA A 630 -6.90 25.57 -11.86
C ALA A 630 -8.26 25.70 -11.15
N GLY A 631 -9.33 26.04 -11.88
CA GLY A 631 -10.68 26.11 -11.33
C GLY A 631 -11.25 24.72 -10.99
N GLN A 632 -11.00 23.71 -11.82
CA GLN A 632 -11.62 22.39 -11.67
C GLN A 632 -10.95 21.55 -10.57
N VAL A 633 -9.62 21.47 -10.58
CA VAL A 633 -8.85 20.77 -9.52
C VAL A 633 -9.02 21.45 -8.16
N GLY A 634 -9.24 22.77 -8.15
CA GLY A 634 -9.62 23.55 -6.97
C GLY A 634 -10.99 23.20 -6.36
N VAL A 635 -11.82 22.39 -7.03
CA VAL A 635 -13.06 21.81 -6.48
C VAL A 635 -12.81 20.39 -5.96
N LEU A 636 -12.07 19.57 -6.71
CA LEU A 636 -11.73 18.18 -6.37
C LEU A 636 -11.01 18.07 -5.02
N ILE A 637 -9.97 18.90 -4.80
CA ILE A 637 -9.17 18.87 -3.56
C ILE A 637 -10.04 19.16 -2.32
N PRO A 638 -10.83 20.26 -2.26
CA PRO A 638 -11.76 20.46 -1.17
C PRO A 638 -12.89 19.42 -1.10
N ALA A 639 -13.29 18.76 -2.19
CA ALA A 639 -14.26 17.67 -2.14
C ALA A 639 -13.70 16.46 -1.38
N ALA A 640 -12.57 15.90 -1.84
CA ALA A 640 -11.89 14.80 -1.16
C ALA A 640 -11.57 15.14 0.30
N ARG A 641 -11.03 16.34 0.56
CA ARG A 641 -10.75 16.81 1.93
C ARG A 641 -12.02 16.88 2.79
N ARG A 642 -13.14 17.42 2.29
CA ARG A 642 -14.41 17.48 3.03
C ARG A 642 -15.01 16.09 3.28
N VAL A 643 -14.82 15.12 2.38
CA VAL A 643 -15.25 13.73 2.61
C VAL A 643 -14.45 13.13 3.77
N LEU A 644 -13.12 13.30 3.78
CA LEU A 644 -12.26 12.82 4.87
C LEU A 644 -12.56 13.52 6.21
N GLU A 645 -12.68 14.86 6.21
CA GLU A 645 -12.95 15.66 7.42
C GLU A 645 -14.35 15.45 8.01
N ARG A 646 -15.37 15.16 7.20
CA ARG A 646 -16.74 14.86 7.68
C ARG A 646 -16.88 13.48 8.31
N HIS A 647 -15.91 12.58 8.10
CA HIS A 647 -16.00 11.17 8.47
C HIS A 647 -14.89 10.72 9.44
N ALA A 648 -13.98 11.62 9.80
CA ALA A 648 -13.41 11.64 11.15
C ALA A 648 -14.53 11.80 12.21
N ALA A 649 -14.28 11.37 13.45
CA ALA A 649 -15.34 11.19 14.46
C ALA A 649 -16.02 12.51 14.87
N PRO A 650 -17.36 12.53 15.09
CA PRO A 650 -18.06 13.75 15.52
C PRO A 650 -17.72 14.13 16.97
N GLY A 651 -17.00 15.24 17.18
CA GLY A 651 -16.74 15.79 18.52
C GLY A 651 -15.47 16.61 18.68
N THR A 652 -14.57 16.64 17.70
CA THR A 652 -13.25 17.29 17.81
C THR A 652 -13.32 18.82 17.73
N GLU A 653 -13.46 19.49 18.87
CA GLU A 653 -12.98 20.88 19.05
C GLU A 653 -11.50 20.85 19.50
N LEU A 654 -10.59 21.48 18.76
CA LEU A 654 -9.17 21.56 19.16
C LEU A 654 -8.54 22.93 18.88
N PHE A 655 -7.79 23.40 19.87
CA PHE A 655 -6.98 24.62 19.82
C PHE A 655 -5.58 24.33 19.28
N LEU A 656 -4.97 25.32 18.61
CA LEU A 656 -3.64 25.20 18.00
C LEU A 656 -2.51 25.31 19.04
N SER A 657 -1.73 24.24 19.23
CA SER A 657 -0.31 24.33 19.63
C SER A 657 0.47 23.04 19.41
N GLY A 658 1.59 23.09 18.69
CA GLY A 658 2.68 22.10 18.77
C GLY A 658 2.60 20.92 17.78
N GLU A 659 3.71 20.74 17.06
CA GLU A 659 4.11 19.59 16.24
C GLU A 659 4.07 18.22 16.98
N PRO A 660 4.01 17.06 16.28
CA PRO A 660 4.62 16.79 14.97
C PRO A 660 3.67 16.44 13.81
N VAL A 661 4.19 16.55 12.58
CA VAL A 661 3.45 16.35 11.32
C VAL A 661 3.81 15.02 10.67
N PHE A 662 2.83 14.13 10.53
CA PHE A 662 2.89 12.98 9.61
C PHE A 662 2.34 13.42 8.24
N ASN A 663 3.22 13.54 7.24
CA ASN A 663 2.85 14.03 5.91
C ASN A 663 2.17 12.93 5.09
N TYR A 664 0.88 13.11 4.83
CA TYR A 664 0.12 12.32 3.85
C TYR A 664 -0.10 13.20 2.63
N GLU A 665 0.44 12.79 1.49
CA GLU A 665 0.44 13.58 0.26
C GLU A 665 -0.73 13.18 -0.65
N PHE A 666 -1.48 14.19 -1.08
CA PHE A 666 -2.31 14.12 -2.30
C PHE A 666 -1.62 14.94 -3.38
N SER A 667 -1.33 14.32 -4.52
CA SER A 667 -0.72 14.97 -5.68
C SER A 667 -1.73 15.00 -6.84
N THR A 668 -1.90 16.19 -7.43
CA THR A 668 -2.76 16.48 -8.61
C THR A 668 -2.13 17.65 -9.37
N ARG A 669 -2.33 17.83 -10.69
CA ARG A 669 -1.44 18.71 -11.50
C ARG A 669 -2.13 19.96 -12.09
N LEU A 670 -1.47 21.15 -12.10
CA LEU A 670 -2.02 22.47 -12.54
C LEU A 670 -1.02 23.59 -13.02
N PRO A 671 -1.38 24.47 -13.99
CA PRO A 671 -0.57 25.63 -14.44
C PRO A 671 -0.87 27.00 -13.75
N ARG A 672 -0.14 28.07 -14.16
CA ARG A 672 -0.26 29.49 -13.70
C ARG A 672 0.36 30.48 -14.73
N ASP A 673 0.13 31.81 -14.70
CA ASP A 673 -0.67 32.67 -13.80
C ASP A 673 -1.73 33.50 -14.59
N MET A 674 -1.83 34.83 -14.75
CA MET A 674 -1.19 36.04 -14.19
C MET A 674 -2.11 37.29 -14.43
N GLY A 675 -1.77 38.49 -13.92
CA GLY A 675 -1.97 39.72 -14.72
C GLY A 675 -3.05 40.77 -14.37
N ILE A 676 -3.29 41.09 -13.09
CA ILE A 676 -3.83 42.39 -12.58
C ILE A 676 -5.03 43.04 -13.32
N PHE A 677 -6.20 43.02 -12.67
CA PHE A 677 -7.06 44.22 -12.60
C PHE A 677 -7.69 44.37 -11.20
N THR A 678 -7.70 45.58 -10.65
CA THR A 678 -8.09 45.83 -9.26
C THR A 678 -9.52 46.37 -9.12
N GLY A 679 -10.31 45.72 -8.26
CA GLY A 679 -11.49 46.31 -7.62
C GLY A 679 -12.86 45.90 -8.19
N VAL A 680 -13.89 45.98 -7.32
CA VAL A 680 -15.31 45.71 -7.59
C VAL A 680 -15.61 44.22 -7.89
N SER A 681 -16.24 43.42 -7.01
CA SER A 681 -16.91 43.76 -5.74
C SER A 681 -16.93 42.60 -4.74
N ILE A 682 -16.27 42.80 -3.58
CA ILE A 682 -16.41 41.95 -2.38
C ILE A 682 -17.88 41.88 -1.91
N ALA A 683 -18.69 42.90 -2.24
CA ALA A 683 -20.13 42.94 -1.99
C ALA A 683 -20.92 41.77 -2.63
N PHE A 684 -20.43 41.14 -3.70
CA PHE A 684 -21.15 40.01 -4.32
C PHE A 684 -20.98 38.71 -3.52
N ILE A 685 -19.77 38.42 -3.05
CA ILE A 685 -19.48 37.25 -2.19
C ILE A 685 -20.08 37.45 -0.80
N ALA A 686 -19.98 38.65 -0.24
CA ALA A 686 -20.67 39.00 1.01
C ALA A 686 -22.21 38.89 0.85
N GLY A 687 -22.76 39.27 -0.30
CA GLY A 687 -24.17 39.10 -0.64
C GLY A 687 -24.59 37.62 -0.72
N LEU A 688 -23.78 36.77 -1.35
CA LEU A 688 -24.04 35.33 -1.46
C LEU A 688 -23.98 34.64 -0.08
N LEU A 689 -22.98 34.96 0.74
CA LEU A 689 -22.87 34.44 2.11
C LEU A 689 -24.01 34.94 3.01
N ALA A 690 -24.41 36.21 2.89
CA ALA A 690 -25.56 36.76 3.61
C ALA A 690 -26.91 36.15 3.15
N PHE A 691 -27.04 35.81 1.87
CA PHE A 691 -28.21 35.10 1.32
C PHE A 691 -28.31 33.66 1.87
N LEU A 692 -27.17 32.95 1.96
CA LEU A 692 -27.10 31.61 2.54
C LEU A 692 -27.38 31.63 4.06
N PHE A 693 -26.78 32.58 4.81
CA PHE A 693 -27.04 32.70 6.25
C PHE A 693 -28.47 33.12 6.60
N ARG A 694 -29.12 33.96 5.77
CA ARG A 694 -30.51 34.41 6.01
C ARG A 694 -31.56 33.29 6.00
N ARG A 695 -31.21 32.07 5.56
CA ARG A 695 -32.11 30.91 5.58
C ARG A 695 -31.95 30.01 6.81
N ALA A 696 -30.96 30.29 7.69
CA ALA A 696 -30.59 29.41 8.80
C ALA A 696 -30.82 29.99 10.21
N SER A 697 -30.66 31.30 10.43
CA SER A 697 -30.80 31.91 11.77
C SER A 697 -31.35 33.34 11.74
N GLY A 698 -32.40 33.58 12.54
CA GLY A 698 -33.26 34.77 12.45
C GLY A 698 -32.89 35.97 13.33
N VAL A 699 -31.62 36.17 13.68
CA VAL A 699 -31.17 37.28 14.57
C VAL A 699 -29.90 37.94 14.01
N LEU A 700 -29.84 39.28 14.04
CA LEU A 700 -28.64 40.06 13.71
C LEU A 700 -27.92 40.53 14.98
N LEU A 701 -26.58 40.55 14.94
CA LEU A 701 -25.70 41.56 15.55
C LEU A 701 -24.40 41.65 14.71
N PRO A 702 -23.63 42.76 14.77
CA PRO A 702 -22.63 43.08 13.73
C PRO A 702 -21.21 42.59 14.02
N LEU A 703 -20.45 42.29 12.96
CA LEU A 703 -19.01 42.09 12.99
C LEU A 703 -18.27 43.39 12.62
N GLY A 704 -17.31 43.78 13.46
CA GLY A 704 -16.22 44.68 13.07
C GLY A 704 -15.08 43.88 12.43
N ILE A 705 -14.34 44.48 11.50
CA ILE A 705 -13.31 43.81 10.69
C ILE A 705 -11.92 44.31 11.07
N THR A 706 -10.99 43.37 11.22
CA THR A 706 -9.54 43.53 11.06
C THR A 706 -9.02 42.31 10.31
#